data_AF-A0A4Q9L5D5-F1
#
_entry.id   AF-A0A4Q9L5D5-F1
#
_cell.length_a   1.000
_cell.length_b   1.000
_cell.length_c   1.000
_cell.angle_alpha   90.00
_cell.angle_beta   90.00
_cell.angle_gamma   90.00
#
_symmetry.space_group_name_H-M   'P 1'
#
loop_
_entity.id
_entity.type
_entity.pdbx_description
1 polymer ?
#
loop_
_entity_poly.entity_id
_entity_poly.type
_entity_poly.pdbx_seq_one_letter_code
_entity_poly.pdbx_strand_id
1 'polypeptide(L)'
;MIICTIFKKKKFFSTKLFFNLIHILGIFLFTQTVTSSLFTYRLIVNENSEILFFEEERIESLEDKKPVEIYNCCGIFNLIRNYIKNHRPVFIYRKDSPIQFEVLNNFLVSSAPKNEYKSKVIKCGFDISYYLRLSNDIRKSPKKIDYHEFECMVKTFRSLKAILDKYAIKLLQAFFEKTFIVRNKTNRKNKCLEFAEICSPYFSSKIEFSVMKYYITALLNNFTLKCEFYENNLVLMENIADEYDVSLLDVNIPYKNILINSYTVFRTLENILEDPYTLEAFKFLLNEMNIESFVINRGYGCIIPDISFSFRTISIKIFRAITISDFASSYGSFLLQLDSAIGKNIEYITLKCISLSIDTLKILLNKTMIKGLVLHRVNTPESLNFTPIGEFFYDRLEYINFYGVSTENKWWADFFNRAKFKKIIIKFDKDYADKNFITEFYKISEIRRDVLYFDVNFHCEKISNEFCQALKCFVNLQTLKLNVYIIDYSSNRNIIETVESLKNLEFITIIQRKSVYEVSESHILPSKKSNIKYLHLENIHSTDKYMYRNFFQNNRSLNKIVQVKSRISQYELEEIFALENLDSLSLTLNYFGYDTCPSKMQNIMSTKIVCLNLSGNGSKFLEHFGILGKLDCLQYLKFSDCGFKEGFLKNINEKCSLRMLSLFYIRGSLDIFDFEGIKKLECLESLNISRCKLLNCSFHQLFENCKFVKSLRRLYLSHVSLNEQDLQCLKRFINLKELSLNLDQFDLPTVHYYLIAIPLKLYISSFVAKKEEGFEKFREYLRSKNINIISRYDCFEDKF
;
A
#
# COMPACT_ATOMS: atom_id res chain seq x y z
N MET A 1 11.48 34.96 -48.35
CA MET A 1 11.25 33.93 -49.39
C MET A 1 12.55 33.24 -49.87
N ILE A 2 13.62 33.20 -49.08
CA ILE A 2 14.85 32.40 -49.34
C ILE A 2 15.20 31.60 -48.05
N ILE A 3 14.18 31.08 -47.37
CA ILE A 3 14.30 30.18 -46.20
C ILE A 3 13.32 29.01 -46.38
N CYS A 4 13.10 28.58 -47.63
CA CYS A 4 12.31 27.38 -47.94
C CYS A 4 13.10 26.34 -48.75
N THR A 5 14.42 26.49 -48.90
CA THR A 5 15.20 25.61 -49.79
C THR A 5 16.44 24.98 -49.15
N ILE A 6 16.67 25.14 -47.84
CA ILE A 6 17.79 24.50 -47.13
C ILE A 6 17.28 23.63 -45.95
N PHE A 7 16.20 22.88 -46.17
CA PHE A 7 15.74 21.80 -45.27
C PHE A 7 15.61 20.46 -46.02
N LYS A 8 16.58 20.16 -46.88
CA LYS A 8 16.80 18.81 -47.42
C LYS A 8 18.27 18.43 -47.30
N LYS A 9 18.67 17.89 -46.15
CA LYS A 9 19.44 16.64 -46.01
C LYS A 9 19.94 16.43 -44.58
N LYS A 10 20.05 15.14 -44.28
CA LYS A 10 20.31 14.46 -43.01
C LYS A 10 21.58 14.90 -42.26
N LYS A 11 21.43 14.78 -40.94
CA LYS A 11 22.32 14.19 -39.92
C LYS A 11 23.52 14.99 -39.39
N PHE A 12 23.46 15.09 -38.06
CA PHE A 12 24.53 15.07 -37.07
C PHE A 12 25.59 16.16 -37.17
N PHE A 13 25.50 17.16 -36.29
CA PHE A 13 26.65 17.51 -35.46
C PHE A 13 26.24 18.19 -34.14
N SER A 14 26.74 17.61 -33.05
CA SER A 14 26.92 18.11 -31.68
C SER A 14 25.68 18.53 -30.86
N THR A 15 25.11 17.52 -30.20
CA THR A 15 24.31 17.64 -28.97
C THR A 15 24.93 18.55 -27.92
N LYS A 16 26.25 18.81 -27.94
CA LYS A 16 26.92 19.73 -27.00
C LYS A 16 26.66 21.22 -27.31
N LEU A 17 26.46 21.60 -28.57
CA LEU A 17 26.06 22.97 -28.92
C LEU A 17 24.56 23.20 -28.68
N PHE A 18 23.73 22.16 -28.84
CA PHE A 18 22.31 22.18 -28.46
C PHE A 18 22.14 22.16 -26.93
N PHE A 19 22.98 21.43 -26.19
CA PHE A 19 23.02 21.48 -24.73
C PHE A 19 23.55 22.82 -24.23
N ASN A 20 24.57 23.40 -24.87
CA ASN A 20 25.05 24.75 -24.53
C ASN A 20 24.06 25.83 -24.95
N LEU A 21 23.29 25.66 -26.04
CA LEU A 21 22.21 26.58 -26.42
C LEU A 21 20.97 26.39 -25.54
N ILE A 22 20.67 25.19 -25.03
CA ILE A 22 19.65 24.95 -23.99
C ILE A 22 20.16 25.43 -22.63
N HIS A 23 21.48 25.40 -22.36
CA HIS A 23 22.07 25.98 -21.16
C HIS A 23 22.12 27.49 -21.27
N ILE A 24 22.36 28.07 -22.46
CA ILE A 24 22.34 29.51 -22.70
C ILE A 24 20.90 30.00 -22.77
N LEU A 25 19.97 29.30 -23.42
CA LEU A 25 18.52 29.55 -23.37
C LEU A 25 17.97 29.28 -21.97
N GLY A 26 18.55 28.34 -21.22
CA GLY A 26 18.27 28.07 -19.82
C GLY A 26 18.81 29.18 -18.93
N ILE A 27 20.00 29.72 -19.22
CA ILE A 27 20.56 30.91 -18.58
C ILE A 27 19.72 32.13 -18.95
N PHE A 28 19.16 32.23 -20.17
CA PHE A 28 18.25 33.30 -20.62
C PHE A 28 16.79 33.12 -20.14
N LEU A 29 16.37 31.89 -19.80
CA LEU A 29 15.11 31.60 -19.11
C LEU A 29 15.25 31.73 -17.58
N PHE A 30 16.47 31.65 -17.07
CA PHE A 30 16.86 32.01 -15.70
C PHE A 30 17.35 33.46 -15.56
N THR A 31 17.51 34.23 -16.66
CA THR A 31 17.52 35.69 -16.59
C THR A 31 16.10 36.12 -16.39
N GLN A 32 15.80 36.36 -15.12
CA GLN A 32 14.74 37.20 -14.62
C GLN A 32 14.55 38.42 -15.55
N THR A 33 13.50 38.41 -16.35
CA THR A 33 12.81 39.65 -16.72
C THR A 33 11.39 39.57 -16.18
N VAL A 34 11.33 39.46 -14.85
CA VAL A 34 10.20 39.95 -14.08
C VAL A 34 10.74 41.21 -13.42
N THR A 35 10.03 42.32 -13.57
CA THR A 35 10.24 43.56 -12.82
C THR A 35 10.61 43.24 -11.37
N SER A 36 11.87 43.42 -11.00
CA SER A 36 12.38 43.12 -9.66
C SER A 36 11.86 44.18 -8.69
N SER A 37 10.64 43.96 -8.22
CA SER A 37 10.13 44.63 -7.03
C SER A 37 10.60 43.84 -5.81
N LEU A 38 11.54 44.41 -5.05
CA LEU A 38 11.92 43.85 -3.76
C LEU A 38 10.91 44.32 -2.73
N PHE A 39 10.13 43.39 -2.20
CA PHE A 39 9.21 43.64 -1.09
C PHE A 39 9.87 43.22 0.22
N THR A 40 9.83 44.11 1.20
CA THR A 40 10.25 43.82 2.58
C THR A 40 9.04 43.89 3.50
N TYR A 41 8.74 42.78 4.18
CA TYR A 41 7.64 42.68 5.15
C TYR A 41 8.17 42.46 6.55
N ARG A 42 7.69 43.24 7.52
CA ARG A 42 7.89 43.00 8.94
C ARG A 42 6.70 42.28 9.54
N LEU A 43 7.00 41.21 10.28
CA LEU A 43 6.05 40.35 10.97
C LEU A 43 6.08 40.67 12.46
N ILE A 44 4.90 40.86 13.06
CA ILE A 44 4.75 41.13 14.49
C ILE A 44 3.66 40.25 15.04
N VAL A 45 3.90 39.60 16.17
CA VAL A 45 2.87 38.85 16.88
C VAL A 45 2.18 39.75 17.89
N ASN A 46 0.86 39.83 17.85
CA ASN A 46 0.07 40.62 18.80
C ASN A 46 -0.39 39.77 20.01
N GLU A 47 -1.05 40.41 20.96
CA GLU A 47 -1.56 39.77 22.19
C GLU A 47 -2.60 38.67 21.92
N ASN A 48 -3.28 38.74 20.77
CA ASN A 48 -4.26 37.74 20.34
C ASN A 48 -3.62 36.52 19.64
N SER A 49 -2.29 36.40 19.66
CA SER A 49 -1.56 35.35 18.94
C SER A 49 -1.82 35.36 17.42
N GLU A 50 -1.94 36.54 16.83
CA GLU A 50 -2.04 36.77 15.38
C GLU A 50 -0.70 37.32 14.85
N ILE A 51 -0.30 36.93 13.64
CA ILE A 51 0.84 37.56 12.96
C ILE A 51 0.33 38.70 12.07
N LEU A 52 0.77 39.91 12.36
CA LEU A 52 0.53 41.12 11.59
C LEU A 52 1.67 41.32 10.59
N PHE A 53 1.33 41.44 9.30
CA PHE A 53 2.27 41.75 8.23
C PHE A 53 2.22 43.25 7.94
N PHE A 54 3.37 43.92 8.00
CA PHE A 54 3.57 45.30 7.61
C PHE A 54 4.53 45.37 6.43
N GLU A 55 4.11 45.99 5.34
CA GLU A 55 5.01 46.28 4.22
C GLU A 55 5.90 47.48 4.61
N GLU A 56 7.21 47.28 4.68
CA GLU A 56 8.17 48.32 5.10
C GLU A 56 8.74 49.08 3.92
N GLU A 57 9.03 48.36 2.83
CA GLU A 57 9.72 48.92 1.67
C GLU A 57 9.35 48.14 0.41
N ARG A 58 9.02 48.89 -0.65
CA ARG A 58 8.85 48.39 -2.01
C ARG A 58 9.84 49.13 -2.90
N ILE A 59 10.90 48.43 -3.32
CA ILE A 59 11.87 48.98 -4.27
C ILE A 59 11.50 48.49 -5.66
N GLU A 60 10.96 49.37 -6.49
CA GLU A 60 10.77 49.10 -7.92
C GLU A 60 12.12 49.34 -8.62
N SER A 61 12.84 48.27 -8.98
CA SER A 61 14.07 48.45 -9.73
C SER A 61 13.76 48.78 -11.19
N LEU A 62 14.21 49.94 -11.66
CA LEU A 62 14.18 50.33 -13.08
C LEU A 62 15.39 49.82 -13.89
N GLU A 63 16.32 49.08 -13.26
CA GLU A 63 17.53 48.60 -13.94
C GLU A 63 17.90 47.16 -13.57
N ASP A 64 18.32 46.42 -14.60
CA ASP A 64 18.87 45.06 -14.60
C ASP A 64 20.05 44.91 -13.62
N LYS A 65 19.76 44.65 -12.34
CA LYS A 65 20.78 44.19 -11.38
C LYS A 65 20.51 42.76 -10.95
N LYS A 66 21.64 42.06 -10.76
CA LYS A 66 21.83 40.63 -10.45
C LYS A 66 20.73 39.98 -9.60
N PRO A 67 20.47 38.69 -9.81
CA PRO A 67 19.40 37.97 -9.13
C PRO A 67 19.56 38.04 -7.61
N VAL A 68 18.65 38.75 -6.97
CA VAL A 68 18.47 38.69 -5.52
C VAL A 68 17.93 37.31 -5.19
N GLU A 69 18.53 36.60 -4.22
CA GLU A 69 17.97 35.37 -3.67
C GLU A 69 16.50 35.63 -3.27
N ILE A 70 15.58 34.90 -3.91
CA ILE A 70 14.14 35.21 -3.97
C ILE A 70 13.45 35.14 -2.58
N TYR A 71 14.11 34.57 -1.57
CA TYR A 71 13.58 34.46 -0.21
C TYR A 71 14.73 34.50 0.80
N ASN A 72 14.80 35.55 1.64
CA ASN A 72 15.74 35.60 2.75
C ASN A 72 14.98 35.96 4.03
N CYS A 73 14.91 35.02 4.98
CA CYS A 73 14.27 35.21 6.28
C CYS A 73 15.36 35.49 7.32
N CYS A 74 15.69 36.76 7.49
CA CYS A 74 16.69 37.18 8.48
C CYS A 74 16.00 37.46 9.81
N GLY A 75 16.42 36.75 10.87
CA GLY A 75 15.97 37.03 12.23
C GLY A 75 16.68 38.27 12.77
N ILE A 76 15.95 39.39 12.92
CA ILE A 76 16.41 40.54 13.70
C ILE A 76 15.70 40.48 15.05
N PHE A 77 16.44 40.13 16.10
CA PHE A 77 16.01 40.37 17.47
C PHE A 77 16.44 41.79 17.82
N ASN A 78 15.51 42.75 17.84
CA ASN A 78 15.59 43.93 18.71
C ASN A 78 14.29 44.75 18.72
N LEU A 79 13.94 45.24 19.92
CA LEU A 79 12.82 46.13 20.22
C LEU A 79 12.84 47.40 19.36
N ILE A 80 11.81 47.61 18.55
CA ILE A 80 11.49 48.94 17.99
C ILE A 80 10.06 49.29 18.39
N ARG A 81 9.93 49.92 19.58
CA ARG A 81 8.67 50.37 20.16
C ARG A 81 8.02 51.55 19.41
N ASN A 82 8.73 52.18 18.46
CA ASN A 82 8.37 53.51 17.95
C ASN A 82 7.94 53.57 16.47
N TYR A 83 8.03 52.50 15.67
CA TYR A 83 7.75 52.59 14.22
C TYR A 83 6.31 52.21 13.81
N ILE A 84 5.54 51.52 14.66
CA ILE A 84 4.30 50.83 14.24
C ILE A 84 3.01 51.60 14.56
N LYS A 85 3.09 52.78 15.18
CA LYS A 85 1.89 53.46 15.72
C LYS A 85 0.84 53.87 14.68
N ASN A 86 1.15 53.96 13.38
CA ASN A 86 0.24 54.51 12.36
C ASN A 86 0.02 53.67 11.08
N HIS A 87 0.59 52.47 10.94
CA HIS A 87 0.37 51.65 9.74
C HIS A 87 -0.65 50.54 9.99
N ARG A 88 -1.65 50.42 9.10
CA ARG A 88 -2.56 49.26 9.09
C ARG A 88 -1.83 48.05 8.50
N PRO A 89 -1.96 46.85 9.10
CA PRO A 89 -1.33 45.65 8.55
C PRO A 89 -1.92 45.31 7.16
N VAL A 90 -1.07 44.89 6.24
CA VAL A 90 -1.47 44.49 4.86
C VAL A 90 -2.08 43.08 4.83
N PHE A 91 -1.75 42.25 5.82
CA PHE A 91 -2.30 40.91 6.02
C PHE A 91 -2.24 40.51 7.50
N ILE A 92 -3.21 39.71 7.94
CA ILE A 92 -3.27 39.15 9.28
C ILE A 92 -3.38 37.64 9.15
N TYR A 93 -2.42 36.92 9.72
CA TYR A 93 -2.41 35.46 9.79
C TYR A 93 -2.86 34.99 11.16
N ARG A 94 -3.69 33.94 11.18
CA ARG A 94 -4.22 33.34 12.40
C ARG A 94 -4.06 31.83 12.38
N LYS A 95 -4.08 31.22 13.56
CA LYS A 95 -4.03 29.75 13.70
C LYS A 95 -5.28 29.04 13.13
N ASP A 96 -6.37 29.77 12.93
CA ASP A 96 -7.61 29.31 12.27
C ASP A 96 -7.70 29.75 10.80
N SER A 97 -6.64 30.35 10.21
CA SER A 97 -6.58 30.66 8.78
C SER A 97 -6.86 29.41 7.93
N PRO A 98 -7.64 29.51 6.83
CA PRO A 98 -8.03 28.35 6.01
C PRO A 98 -6.85 27.52 5.50
N ILE A 99 -5.75 28.16 5.11
CA ILE A 99 -4.49 27.49 4.80
C ILE A 99 -3.49 27.84 5.89
N GLN A 100 -2.94 26.82 6.53
CA GLN A 100 -1.93 26.94 7.57
C GLN A 100 -0.52 26.86 6.97
N PHE A 101 0.47 27.48 7.61
CA PHE A 101 1.86 27.47 7.17
C PHE A 101 2.79 27.11 8.33
N GLU A 102 3.63 26.09 8.19
CA GLU A 102 4.52 25.61 9.26
C GLU A 102 5.49 26.72 9.71
N VAL A 103 6.04 27.51 8.78
CA VAL A 103 6.96 28.60 9.10
C VAL A 103 6.29 29.68 9.95
N LEU A 104 5.04 30.01 9.63
CA LEU A 104 4.24 31.00 10.37
C LEU A 104 3.76 30.44 11.71
N ASN A 105 3.33 29.18 11.74
CA ASN A 105 2.93 28.49 12.97
C ASN A 105 4.09 28.34 13.95
N ASN A 106 5.28 28.00 13.47
CA ASN A 106 6.49 27.97 14.30
C ASN A 106 6.84 29.36 14.82
N PHE A 107 6.60 30.41 14.04
CA PHE A 107 6.79 31.79 14.49
C PHE A 107 5.81 32.14 15.63
N LEU A 108 4.53 31.79 15.51
CA LEU A 108 3.53 31.92 16.58
C LEU A 108 3.90 31.14 17.85
N VAL A 109 4.38 29.90 17.73
CA VAL A 109 4.78 29.08 18.88
C VAL A 109 6.04 29.63 19.55
N SER A 110 7.02 30.08 18.76
CA SER A 110 8.28 30.63 19.28
C SER A 110 8.11 31.97 20.00
N SER A 111 6.94 32.61 19.94
CA SER A 111 6.66 33.96 20.45
C SER A 111 5.84 34.01 21.75
N ALA A 112 5.48 32.88 22.37
CA ALA A 112 4.75 32.85 23.66
C ALA A 112 5.53 32.10 24.77
N PRO A 113 5.63 32.58 26.04
CA PRO A 113 5.49 33.93 26.58
C PRO A 113 6.75 34.37 27.39
N LYS A 114 7.47 35.38 26.88
CA LYS A 114 8.23 36.34 27.70
C LYS A 114 8.03 37.67 26.99
N ASN A 115 7.54 38.68 27.69
CA ASN A 115 7.11 40.05 27.30
C ASN A 115 7.98 40.85 26.29
N GLU A 116 8.45 40.23 25.22
CA GLU A 116 9.24 40.81 24.14
C GLU A 116 8.51 40.54 22.82
N TYR A 117 8.07 41.62 22.16
CA TYR A 117 7.54 41.55 20.81
C TYR A 117 8.63 41.01 19.88
N LYS A 118 8.52 39.73 19.47
CA LYS A 118 9.42 39.16 18.47
C LYS A 118 9.01 39.64 17.09
N SER A 119 9.91 40.39 16.44
CA SER A 119 9.76 40.79 15.04
C SER A 119 10.59 39.90 14.12
N LYS A 120 10.08 39.59 12.93
CA LYS A 120 10.85 38.98 11.83
C LYS A 120 10.68 39.79 10.56
N VAL A 121 11.67 39.71 9.66
CA VAL A 121 11.58 40.35 8.35
C VAL A 121 11.62 39.28 7.25
N ILE A 122 10.68 39.36 6.31
CA ILE A 122 10.65 38.58 5.08
C ILE A 122 11.00 39.51 3.93
N LYS A 123 12.00 39.12 3.12
CA LYS A 123 12.29 39.76 1.83
C LYS A 123 11.92 38.83 0.69
N CYS A 124 11.15 39.32 -0.28
CA CYS A 124 10.72 38.54 -1.44
C CYS A 124 10.62 39.39 -2.71
N GLY A 125 10.83 38.76 -3.87
CA GLY A 125 10.80 39.42 -5.18
C GLY A 125 9.41 39.61 -5.80
N PHE A 126 8.33 39.45 -5.02
CA PHE A 126 6.93 39.60 -5.45
C PHE A 126 6.03 39.86 -4.22
N ASP A 127 4.81 40.37 -4.43
CA ASP A 127 3.87 40.70 -3.33
C ASP A 127 3.34 39.43 -2.65
N ILE A 128 4.00 39.00 -1.56
CA ILE A 128 3.57 37.82 -0.80
C ILE A 128 2.21 38.04 -0.12
N SER A 129 1.86 39.29 0.21
CA SER A 129 0.60 39.62 0.88
C SER A 129 -0.60 39.33 -0.02
N TYR A 130 -0.44 39.49 -1.33
CA TYR A 130 -1.45 39.12 -2.31
C TYR A 130 -1.74 37.61 -2.24
N TYR A 131 -0.72 36.75 -2.33
CA TYR A 131 -0.89 35.30 -2.31
C TYR A 131 -1.39 34.76 -0.96
N LEU A 132 -0.99 35.39 0.14
CA LEU A 132 -1.54 35.09 1.48
C LEU A 132 -3.01 35.53 1.64
N ARG A 133 -3.42 36.64 1.01
CA ARG A 133 -4.83 37.03 0.95
C ARG A 133 -5.66 36.04 0.12
N LEU A 134 -5.10 35.55 -0.99
CA LEU A 134 -5.75 34.51 -1.81
C LEU A 134 -5.95 33.20 -1.05
N SER A 135 -5.00 32.84 -0.16
CA SER A 135 -5.15 31.65 0.69
C SER A 135 -6.25 31.79 1.75
N ASN A 136 -6.66 33.02 2.10
CA ASN A 136 -7.76 33.27 3.04
C ASN A 136 -9.13 33.40 2.34
N ASP A 137 -9.20 34.02 1.17
CA ASP A 137 -10.45 34.15 0.40
C ASP A 137 -10.19 34.09 -1.11
N ILE A 138 -10.49 32.93 -1.69
CA ILE A 138 -10.30 32.63 -3.11
C ILE A 138 -11.15 33.49 -4.06
N ARG A 139 -12.25 34.08 -3.56
CA ARG A 139 -13.10 34.96 -4.36
C ARG A 139 -12.35 36.22 -4.79
N LYS A 140 -11.27 36.55 -4.08
CA LYS A 140 -10.37 37.67 -4.40
C LYS A 140 -9.39 37.36 -5.53
N SER A 141 -9.33 36.12 -6.05
CA SER A 141 -8.44 35.80 -7.17
C SER A 141 -8.97 36.38 -8.49
N PRO A 142 -8.08 36.87 -9.38
CA PRO A 142 -8.46 37.46 -10.66
C PRO A 142 -9.21 36.44 -11.53
N LYS A 143 -9.99 36.94 -12.50
CA LYS A 143 -10.75 36.07 -13.42
C LYS A 143 -9.84 35.24 -14.33
N LYS A 144 -8.60 35.67 -14.52
CA LYS A 144 -7.56 35.00 -15.29
C LYS A 144 -6.27 35.06 -14.47
N ILE A 145 -5.63 33.92 -14.28
CA ILE A 145 -4.32 33.82 -13.63
C ILE A 145 -3.30 33.43 -14.71
N ASP A 146 -2.18 34.14 -14.79
CA ASP A 146 -1.09 33.82 -15.71
C ASP A 146 -0.03 32.88 -15.08
N TYR A 147 0.96 32.46 -15.88
CA TYR A 147 2.03 31.57 -15.44
C TYR A 147 2.82 32.16 -14.27
N HIS A 148 3.11 33.46 -14.33
CA HIS A 148 3.93 34.14 -13.33
C HIS A 148 3.21 34.20 -11.99
N GLU A 149 1.93 34.53 -12.00
CA GLU A 149 1.08 34.53 -10.80
C GLU A 149 0.96 33.14 -10.16
N PHE A 150 0.82 32.09 -10.98
CA PHE A 150 0.81 30.70 -10.48
C PHE A 150 2.16 30.30 -9.87
N GLU A 151 3.27 30.64 -10.54
CA GLU A 151 4.62 30.35 -10.06
C GLU A 151 4.90 31.03 -8.71
N CYS A 152 4.53 32.31 -8.56
CA CYS A 152 4.66 33.05 -7.30
C CYS A 152 3.80 32.46 -6.17
N MET A 153 2.60 31.99 -6.46
CA MET A 153 1.76 31.28 -5.49
C MET A 153 2.42 30.00 -4.99
N VAL A 154 2.92 29.16 -5.91
CA VAL A 154 3.57 27.89 -5.55
C VAL A 154 4.88 28.13 -4.78
N LYS A 155 5.67 29.13 -5.19
CA LYS A 155 6.85 29.59 -4.45
C LYS A 155 6.49 30.03 -3.02
N THR A 156 5.41 30.78 -2.85
CA THR A 156 4.92 31.20 -1.51
C THR A 156 4.60 30.00 -0.65
N PHE A 157 3.84 29.03 -1.19
CA PHE A 157 3.41 27.85 -0.45
C PHE A 157 4.59 26.97 -0.06
N ARG A 158 5.57 26.81 -0.94
CA ARG A 158 6.78 26.07 -0.66
C ARG A 158 7.64 26.76 0.40
N SER A 159 7.93 28.05 0.22
CA SER A 159 8.84 28.80 1.11
C SER A 159 8.29 28.95 2.53
N LEU A 160 6.97 29.07 2.68
CA LEU A 160 6.30 29.14 3.97
C LEU A 160 5.91 27.76 4.53
N LYS A 161 6.17 26.68 3.79
CA LYS A 161 5.75 25.30 4.10
C LYS A 161 4.25 25.21 4.41
N ALA A 162 3.42 25.45 3.40
CA ALA A 162 1.98 25.31 3.49
C ALA A 162 1.60 23.90 3.98
N ILE A 163 0.73 23.85 5.00
CA ILE A 163 0.11 22.62 5.49
C ILE A 163 -1.04 22.31 4.54
N LEU A 164 -0.83 21.32 3.68
CA LEU A 164 -1.81 20.94 2.66
C LEU A 164 -2.97 20.17 3.29
N ASP A 165 -4.18 20.72 3.17
CA ASP A 165 -5.41 20.18 3.74
C ASP A 165 -6.60 20.30 2.77
N LYS A 166 -7.85 20.13 3.26
CA LYS A 166 -9.06 20.25 2.44
C LYS A 166 -9.23 21.64 1.81
N TYR A 167 -8.75 22.70 2.45
CA TYR A 167 -8.81 24.06 1.90
C TYR A 167 -7.78 24.26 0.80
N ALA A 168 -6.58 23.67 0.90
CA ALA A 168 -5.61 23.66 -0.18
C ALA A 168 -6.18 22.97 -1.45
N ILE A 169 -6.91 21.87 -1.30
CA ILE A 169 -7.61 21.21 -2.42
C ILE A 169 -8.64 22.16 -3.04
N LYS A 170 -9.47 22.83 -2.23
CA LYS A 170 -10.45 23.82 -2.72
C LYS A 170 -9.80 25.00 -3.43
N LEU A 171 -8.62 25.42 -2.97
CA LEU A 171 -7.85 26.46 -3.62
C LEU A 171 -7.42 26.05 -5.03
N LEU A 172 -6.83 24.87 -5.14
CA LEU A 172 -6.43 24.30 -6.42
C LEU A 172 -7.65 24.05 -7.33
N GLN A 173 -8.78 23.60 -6.78
CA GLN A 173 -10.02 23.40 -7.53
C GLN A 173 -10.48 24.68 -8.23
N ALA A 174 -10.64 25.79 -7.49
CA ALA A 174 -11.11 27.02 -8.12
C ALA A 174 -10.06 27.63 -9.05
N PHE A 175 -8.77 27.37 -8.80
CA PHE A 175 -7.71 27.70 -9.75
C PHE A 175 -7.91 26.95 -11.07
N PHE A 176 -8.10 25.62 -11.01
CA PHE A 176 -8.37 24.80 -12.18
C PHE A 176 -9.68 25.23 -12.89
N GLU A 177 -10.72 25.58 -12.12
CA GLU A 177 -12.00 26.03 -12.66
C GLU A 177 -11.87 27.35 -13.46
N LYS A 178 -11.18 28.34 -12.88
CA LYS A 178 -10.94 29.65 -13.52
C LYS A 178 -10.01 29.56 -14.74
N THR A 179 -9.02 28.67 -14.68
CA THR A 179 -7.98 28.57 -15.71
C THR A 179 -8.41 27.69 -16.89
N PHE A 180 -9.10 26.57 -16.63
CA PHE A 180 -9.44 25.55 -17.65
C PHE A 180 -10.93 25.53 -18.00
N ILE A 181 -11.83 25.52 -17.02
CA ILE A 181 -13.26 25.21 -17.23
C ILE A 181 -14.03 26.43 -17.79
N VAL A 182 -13.83 27.62 -17.24
CA VAL A 182 -14.56 28.85 -17.66
C VAL A 182 -14.08 29.36 -19.03
N ARG A 183 -12.82 29.10 -19.38
CA ARG A 183 -12.16 29.61 -20.60
C ARG A 183 -12.59 28.85 -21.86
N ASN A 184 -12.87 27.55 -21.73
CA ASN A 184 -13.38 26.69 -22.80
C ASN A 184 -14.77 27.08 -23.31
N LYS A 185 -15.58 27.79 -22.51
CA LYS A 185 -16.92 28.25 -22.93
C LYS A 185 -16.92 29.57 -23.71
N THR A 186 -15.84 30.37 -23.65
CA THR A 186 -15.93 31.80 -24.04
C THR A 186 -14.97 32.26 -25.13
N ASN A 187 -13.84 31.58 -25.42
CA ASN A 187 -12.98 31.97 -26.56
C ASN A 187 -11.93 30.90 -26.95
N ARG A 188 -12.13 30.21 -28.09
CA ARG A 188 -11.19 29.20 -28.64
C ARG A 188 -9.93 29.79 -29.33
N LYS A 189 -9.85 31.12 -29.55
CA LYS A 189 -8.81 31.76 -30.38
C LYS A 189 -7.59 32.31 -29.62
N ASN A 190 -7.58 32.30 -28.29
CA ASN A 190 -6.42 32.77 -27.53
C ASN A 190 -5.40 31.64 -27.39
N LYS A 191 -4.14 31.91 -27.76
CA LYS A 191 -2.99 31.05 -27.44
C LYS A 191 -3.11 30.63 -25.97
N CYS A 192 -3.32 29.34 -25.77
CA CYS A 192 -3.50 28.78 -24.45
C CYS A 192 -2.17 28.84 -23.70
N LEU A 193 -2.25 29.01 -22.38
CA LEU A 193 -1.20 28.49 -21.52
C LEU A 193 -1.20 26.99 -21.77
N GLU A 194 -0.14 26.46 -22.39
CA GLU A 194 -0.02 25.01 -22.47
C GLU A 194 0.18 24.52 -21.05
N PHE A 195 -0.58 23.53 -20.60
CA PHE A 195 -0.37 22.94 -19.27
C PHE A 195 1.08 22.48 -19.08
N ALA A 196 1.74 22.11 -20.18
CA ALA A 196 3.16 21.83 -20.27
C ALA A 196 4.08 23.03 -19.90
N GLU A 197 3.64 24.28 -20.09
CA GLU A 197 4.36 25.49 -19.64
C GLU A 197 4.21 25.67 -18.12
N ILE A 198 2.99 25.54 -17.59
CA ILE A 198 2.68 25.61 -16.14
C ILE A 198 3.43 24.52 -15.36
N CYS A 199 3.58 23.36 -15.97
CA CYS A 199 4.24 22.22 -15.38
C CYS A 199 5.45 21.79 -16.21
N SER A 200 6.34 22.73 -16.51
CA SER A 200 7.58 22.40 -17.20
C SER A 200 8.37 21.31 -16.44
N PRO A 201 9.19 20.47 -17.12
CA PRO A 201 10.02 19.45 -16.46
C PRO A 201 10.93 20.01 -15.34
N TYR A 202 11.26 21.30 -15.42
CA TYR A 202 12.01 22.03 -14.39
C TYR A 202 11.20 22.33 -13.12
N PHE A 203 9.88 22.48 -13.26
CA PHE A 203 8.93 22.64 -12.16
C PHE A 203 8.66 21.29 -11.47
N SER A 204 8.54 20.22 -12.26
CA SER A 204 8.11 18.90 -11.78
C SER A 204 9.19 18.13 -11.00
N SER A 205 10.47 18.23 -11.41
CA SER A 205 11.63 17.68 -10.69
C SER A 205 11.80 18.17 -9.23
N LYS A 206 11.00 19.16 -8.80
CA LYS A 206 11.05 19.75 -7.46
C LYS A 206 9.77 19.58 -6.65
N ILE A 207 8.75 18.90 -7.18
CA ILE A 207 7.46 18.71 -6.51
C ILE A 207 7.42 17.32 -5.87
N GLU A 208 7.23 17.28 -4.55
CA GLU A 208 7.06 16.02 -3.84
C GLU A 208 5.79 15.29 -4.29
N PHE A 209 5.84 13.96 -4.30
CA PHE A 209 4.69 13.11 -4.63
C PHE A 209 3.45 13.43 -3.77
N SER A 210 3.65 13.84 -2.52
CA SER A 210 2.60 14.31 -1.60
C SER A 210 1.79 15.47 -2.20
N VAL A 211 2.46 16.42 -2.85
CA VAL A 211 1.85 17.60 -3.48
C VAL A 211 1.11 17.21 -4.76
N MET A 212 1.67 16.30 -5.56
CA MET A 212 1.02 15.81 -6.79
C MET A 212 -0.36 15.19 -6.52
N LYS A 213 -0.53 14.50 -5.37
CA LYS A 213 -1.84 13.97 -4.96
C LYS A 213 -2.91 15.05 -4.86
N TYR A 214 -2.56 16.24 -4.37
CA TYR A 214 -3.51 17.35 -4.24
C TYR A 214 -3.90 17.93 -5.60
N TYR A 215 -2.95 18.06 -6.53
CA TYR A 215 -3.22 18.56 -7.88
C TYR A 215 -4.20 17.66 -8.63
N ILE A 216 -3.92 16.35 -8.69
CA ILE A 216 -4.82 15.42 -9.37
C ILE A 216 -6.18 15.32 -8.67
N THR A 217 -6.21 15.36 -7.34
CA THR A 217 -7.46 15.39 -6.57
C THR A 217 -8.27 16.65 -6.86
N ALA A 218 -7.63 17.81 -6.96
CA ALA A 218 -8.31 19.05 -7.27
C ALA A 218 -8.82 19.09 -8.71
N LEU A 219 -8.03 18.63 -9.68
CA LEU A 219 -8.43 18.50 -11.08
C LEU A 219 -9.70 17.64 -11.22
N LEU A 220 -9.69 16.42 -10.65
CA LEU A 220 -10.79 15.47 -10.79
C LEU A 220 -12.06 15.92 -10.06
N ASN A 221 -11.93 16.54 -8.88
CA ASN A 221 -13.08 17.02 -8.12
C ASN A 221 -13.88 18.11 -8.85
N ASN A 222 -13.25 18.91 -9.72
CA ASN A 222 -13.97 19.90 -10.53
C ASN A 222 -14.99 19.25 -11.48
N PHE A 223 -14.84 17.96 -11.76
CA PHE A 223 -15.73 17.18 -12.60
C PHE A 223 -16.51 16.14 -11.79
N THR A 224 -16.74 16.42 -10.50
CA THR A 224 -17.45 15.58 -9.52
C THR A 224 -16.87 14.18 -9.28
N LEU A 225 -15.76 13.83 -9.93
CA LEU A 225 -15.09 12.54 -9.80
C LEU A 225 -14.24 12.50 -8.52
N LYS A 226 -14.43 11.48 -7.69
CA LYS A 226 -13.72 11.31 -6.43
C LYS A 226 -12.49 10.44 -6.62
N CYS A 227 -11.45 10.72 -5.86
CA CYS A 227 -10.24 9.92 -5.88
C CYS A 227 -9.60 9.78 -4.51
N GLU A 228 -8.89 8.67 -4.34
CA GLU A 228 -8.07 8.40 -3.17
C GLU A 228 -6.77 7.68 -3.55
N PHE A 229 -5.87 7.54 -2.58
CA PHE A 229 -4.58 6.88 -2.77
C PHE A 229 -4.43 5.69 -1.84
N TYR A 230 -4.35 4.49 -2.42
CA TYR A 230 -4.01 3.26 -1.71
C TYR A 230 -2.59 2.82 -2.09
N GLU A 231 -1.66 2.81 -1.13
CA GLU A 231 -0.26 2.40 -1.36
C GLU A 231 0.38 3.08 -2.59
N ASN A 232 0.11 4.38 -2.78
CA ASN A 232 0.55 5.21 -3.91
C ASN A 232 -0.10 4.90 -5.28
N ASN A 233 -1.06 3.99 -5.35
CA ASN A 233 -1.95 3.81 -6.49
C ASN A 233 -3.11 4.81 -6.43
N LEU A 234 -3.53 5.32 -7.57
CA LEU A 234 -4.67 6.24 -7.70
C LEU A 234 -5.96 5.43 -7.87
N VAL A 235 -6.96 5.63 -7.02
CA VAL A 235 -8.27 4.99 -7.14
C VAL A 235 -9.31 6.05 -7.47
N LEU A 236 -10.10 5.82 -8.52
CA LEU A 236 -11.15 6.70 -9.02
C LEU A 236 -12.53 6.09 -8.73
N MET A 237 -13.43 6.88 -8.14
CA MET A 237 -14.73 6.43 -7.62
C MET A 237 -15.82 7.50 -7.82
N GLU A 238 -17.09 7.08 -7.75
CA GLU A 238 -18.24 8.01 -7.75
C GLU A 238 -18.38 8.67 -6.38
N ASN A 239 -18.28 7.86 -5.32
CA ASN A 239 -18.35 8.31 -3.93
C ASN A 239 -17.12 7.83 -3.15
N ILE A 240 -16.67 8.63 -2.17
CA ILE A 240 -15.57 8.27 -1.26
C ILE A 240 -15.96 7.05 -0.40
N ALA A 241 -17.26 6.79 -0.21
CA ALA A 241 -17.76 5.63 0.51
C ALA A 241 -17.78 4.32 -0.31
N ASP A 242 -17.44 4.37 -1.60
CA ASP A 242 -17.51 3.18 -2.45
C ASP A 242 -16.40 2.20 -2.09
N GLU A 243 -16.77 0.94 -1.83
CA GLU A 243 -15.78 -0.13 -1.66
C GLU A 243 -15.13 -0.46 -3.01
N TYR A 244 -13.81 -0.68 -3.00
CA TYR A 244 -13.02 -1.12 -4.15
C TYR A 244 -12.19 -2.35 -3.81
N ASP A 245 -11.94 -3.19 -4.81
CA ASP A 245 -11.19 -4.42 -4.64
C ASP A 245 -9.68 -4.18 -4.78
N VAL A 246 -8.98 -4.20 -3.65
CA VAL A 246 -7.53 -4.07 -3.56
C VAL A 246 -6.81 -5.24 -4.24
N SER A 247 -7.47 -6.40 -4.39
CA SER A 247 -6.89 -7.58 -5.05
C SER A 247 -6.55 -7.33 -6.53
N LEU A 248 -7.11 -6.29 -7.14
CA LEU A 248 -6.83 -5.88 -8.51
C LEU A 248 -5.44 -5.24 -8.68
N LEU A 249 -4.82 -4.80 -7.57
CA LEU A 249 -3.49 -4.22 -7.53
C LEU A 249 -2.44 -5.35 -7.36
N ASP A 250 -2.09 -6.04 -8.45
CA ASP A 250 -1.11 -7.13 -8.40
C ASP A 250 0.30 -6.60 -8.08
N VAL A 251 0.79 -6.94 -6.87
CA VAL A 251 2.12 -6.58 -6.36
C VAL A 251 3.28 -7.09 -7.23
N ASN A 252 3.03 -8.05 -8.12
CA ASN A 252 4.04 -8.58 -9.04
C ASN A 252 4.17 -7.77 -10.33
N ILE A 253 3.27 -6.82 -10.58
CA ILE A 253 3.35 -5.90 -11.70
C ILE A 253 4.11 -4.65 -11.24
N PRO A 254 5.26 -4.29 -11.86
CA PRO A 254 6.17 -3.28 -11.34
C PRO A 254 5.74 -1.83 -11.66
N TYR A 255 4.44 -1.58 -11.76
CA TYR A 255 3.88 -0.29 -12.17
C TYR A 255 2.82 0.17 -11.18
N LYS A 256 2.82 1.47 -10.84
CA LYS A 256 1.72 2.06 -10.06
C LYS A 256 0.46 2.10 -10.93
N ASN A 257 -0.67 1.89 -10.28
CA ASN A 257 -1.95 1.72 -10.93
C ASN A 257 -2.81 2.98 -10.83
N ILE A 258 -3.58 3.24 -11.88
CA ILE A 258 -4.86 3.93 -11.79
C ILE A 258 -5.97 2.87 -11.81
N LEU A 259 -6.77 2.82 -10.74
CA LEU A 259 -7.91 1.92 -10.59
C LEU A 259 -9.21 2.69 -10.80
N ILE A 260 -9.96 2.32 -11.84
CA ILE A 260 -11.29 2.82 -12.12
C ILE A 260 -12.31 1.86 -11.52
N ASN A 261 -12.98 2.27 -10.43
CA ASN A 261 -13.76 1.36 -9.59
C ASN A 261 -15.08 0.88 -10.24
N SER A 262 -15.59 1.62 -11.24
CA SER A 262 -16.80 1.23 -11.98
C SER A 262 -16.75 1.67 -13.44
N TYR A 263 -17.54 1.02 -14.30
CA TYR A 263 -17.71 1.46 -15.68
C TYR A 263 -18.33 2.87 -15.81
N THR A 264 -19.15 3.29 -14.84
CA THR A 264 -19.72 4.65 -14.82
C THR A 264 -18.66 5.71 -14.52
N VAL A 265 -17.75 5.44 -13.57
CA VAL A 265 -16.56 6.28 -13.35
C VAL A 265 -15.73 6.36 -14.62
N PHE A 266 -15.53 5.21 -15.29
CA PHE A 266 -14.80 5.16 -16.55
C PHE A 266 -15.42 6.06 -17.62
N ARG A 267 -16.73 5.93 -17.88
CA ARG A 267 -17.43 6.81 -18.85
C ARG A 267 -17.36 8.28 -18.48
N THR A 268 -17.48 8.59 -17.20
CA THR A 268 -17.37 9.97 -16.70
C THR A 268 -15.97 10.51 -16.99
N LEU A 269 -14.92 9.75 -16.70
CA LEU A 269 -13.54 10.10 -17.03
C LEU A 269 -13.36 10.31 -18.54
N GLU A 270 -13.84 9.39 -19.36
CA GLU A 270 -13.73 9.50 -20.82
C GLU A 270 -14.42 10.76 -21.37
N ASN A 271 -15.58 11.14 -20.81
CA ASN A 271 -16.26 12.40 -21.16
C ASN A 271 -15.47 13.65 -20.71
N ILE A 272 -14.86 13.62 -19.52
CA ILE A 272 -14.03 14.71 -19.02
C ILE A 272 -12.81 14.92 -19.92
N LEU A 273 -12.17 13.82 -20.33
CA LEU A 273 -10.99 13.82 -21.18
C LEU A 273 -11.29 14.16 -22.65
N GLU A 274 -12.55 14.45 -23.02
CA GLU A 274 -12.90 15.04 -24.31
C GLU A 274 -12.17 16.35 -24.56
N ASP A 275 -12.00 17.13 -23.50
CA ASP A 275 -11.28 18.38 -23.55
C ASP A 275 -9.77 18.12 -23.67
N PRO A 276 -9.12 18.55 -24.77
CA PRO A 276 -7.70 18.29 -25.00
C PRO A 276 -6.78 18.84 -23.90
N TYR A 277 -7.17 19.96 -23.27
CA TYR A 277 -6.39 20.55 -22.17
C TYR A 277 -6.46 19.69 -20.93
N THR A 278 -7.65 19.20 -20.58
CA THR A 278 -7.85 18.28 -19.47
C THR A 278 -7.13 16.95 -19.70
N LEU A 279 -7.15 16.44 -20.94
CA LEU A 279 -6.41 15.23 -21.32
C LEU A 279 -4.89 15.38 -21.14
N GLU A 280 -4.29 16.45 -21.66
CA GLU A 280 -2.85 16.67 -21.50
C GLU A 280 -2.47 16.95 -20.04
N ALA A 281 -3.32 17.64 -19.28
CA ALA A 281 -3.10 17.85 -17.85
C ALA A 281 -3.13 16.54 -17.06
N PHE A 282 -4.11 15.70 -17.34
CA PHE A 282 -4.24 14.39 -16.71
C PHE A 282 -3.05 13.49 -17.05
N LYS A 283 -2.67 13.40 -18.34
CA LYS A 283 -1.48 12.69 -18.81
C LYS A 283 -0.20 13.15 -18.14
N PHE A 284 0.02 14.45 -18.04
CA PHE A 284 1.18 15.01 -17.35
C PHE A 284 1.25 14.55 -15.89
N LEU A 285 0.14 14.65 -15.17
CA LEU A 285 0.08 14.24 -13.76
C LEU A 285 0.35 12.74 -13.59
N LEU A 286 -0.21 11.88 -14.46
CA LEU A 286 0.08 10.45 -14.41
C LEU A 286 1.56 10.13 -14.63
N ASN A 287 2.21 10.81 -15.58
CA ASN A 287 3.65 10.66 -15.84
C ASN A 287 4.49 11.06 -14.63
N GLU A 288 4.24 12.23 -14.03
CA GLU A 288 5.00 12.69 -12.86
C GLU A 288 4.79 11.80 -11.62
N MET A 289 3.65 11.12 -11.55
CA MET A 289 3.34 10.18 -10.49
C MET A 289 3.91 8.78 -10.75
N ASN A 290 4.49 8.53 -11.93
CA ASN A 290 4.91 7.23 -12.44
C ASN A 290 3.77 6.19 -12.44
N ILE A 291 2.57 6.61 -12.87
CA ILE A 291 1.40 5.72 -13.01
C ILE A 291 1.36 5.20 -14.44
N GLU A 292 1.77 3.94 -14.59
CA GLU A 292 1.93 3.26 -15.89
C GLU A 292 1.05 2.00 -16.01
N SER A 293 0.17 1.73 -15.05
CA SER A 293 -0.79 0.62 -15.10
C SER A 293 -2.22 1.12 -15.04
N PHE A 294 -3.06 0.64 -15.95
CA PHE A 294 -4.48 0.99 -16.01
C PHE A 294 -5.35 -0.20 -15.57
N VAL A 295 -6.25 0.02 -14.61
CA VAL A 295 -7.14 -1.01 -14.08
C VAL A 295 -8.59 -0.55 -14.19
N ILE A 296 -9.45 -1.36 -14.80
CA ILE A 296 -10.89 -1.10 -14.89
C ILE A 296 -11.70 -2.26 -14.29
N ASN A 297 -12.68 -1.91 -13.44
CA ASN A 297 -13.49 -2.86 -12.67
C ASN A 297 -15.00 -2.66 -12.90
N ARG A 298 -15.80 -3.69 -12.55
CA ARG A 298 -17.28 -3.69 -12.50
C ARG A 298 -17.93 -3.23 -13.81
N GLY A 299 -17.74 -4.01 -14.87
CA GLY A 299 -18.39 -3.83 -16.16
C GLY A 299 -19.80 -4.45 -16.28
N TYR A 300 -20.23 -5.29 -15.33
CA TYR A 300 -21.52 -5.98 -15.37
C TYR A 300 -22.73 -5.03 -15.51
N GLY A 301 -23.65 -5.36 -16.41
CA GLY A 301 -24.93 -4.67 -16.59
C GLY A 301 -24.86 -3.32 -17.31
N CYS A 302 -23.67 -2.90 -17.75
CA CYS A 302 -23.50 -1.63 -18.45
C CYS A 302 -23.70 -1.79 -19.96
N ILE A 303 -24.54 -0.95 -20.56
CA ILE A 303 -24.66 -0.84 -22.02
C ILE A 303 -23.38 -0.17 -22.54
N ILE A 304 -22.57 -0.92 -23.30
CA ILE A 304 -21.39 -0.37 -23.97
C ILE A 304 -21.90 0.65 -25.02
N PRO A 305 -21.33 1.85 -25.08
CA PRO A 305 -21.64 2.83 -26.12
C PRO A 305 -21.31 2.28 -27.52
N ASP A 306 -21.98 2.88 -28.50
CA ASP A 306 -21.94 2.56 -29.92
C ASP A 306 -20.51 2.42 -30.49
N ILE A 307 -20.39 1.88 -31.70
CA ILE A 307 -19.11 1.64 -32.42
C ILE A 307 -18.22 2.90 -32.48
N SER A 308 -18.78 4.09 -32.24
CA SER A 308 -18.12 5.39 -32.19
C SER A 308 -17.43 5.75 -30.86
N PHE A 309 -17.39 4.89 -29.84
CA PHE A 309 -16.76 5.22 -28.56
C PHE A 309 -15.24 5.36 -28.67
N SER A 310 -14.69 6.47 -28.18
CA SER A 310 -13.25 6.78 -28.20
C SER A 310 -12.63 6.58 -26.82
N PHE A 311 -11.65 5.68 -26.71
CA PHE A 311 -10.88 5.42 -25.49
C PHE A 311 -9.77 6.46 -25.29
N ARG A 312 -10.12 7.65 -24.79
CA ARG A 312 -9.21 8.77 -24.57
C ARG A 312 -8.21 8.49 -23.46
N THR A 313 -8.61 7.85 -22.36
CA THR A 313 -7.67 7.50 -21.28
C THR A 313 -6.53 6.63 -21.81
N ILE A 314 -6.86 5.62 -22.60
CA ILE A 314 -5.87 4.65 -23.10
C ILE A 314 -5.04 5.24 -24.25
N SER A 315 -5.62 6.19 -25.00
CA SER A 315 -4.91 6.94 -26.04
C SER A 315 -3.72 7.75 -25.54
N ILE A 316 -3.61 7.96 -24.22
CA ILE A 316 -2.47 8.62 -23.55
C ILE A 316 -1.15 7.88 -23.81
N LYS A 317 -1.18 6.57 -24.11
CA LYS A 317 -0.01 5.73 -24.50
C LYS A 317 1.14 5.70 -23.49
N ILE A 318 0.88 6.01 -22.22
CA ILE A 318 1.85 5.88 -21.11
C ILE A 318 1.78 4.50 -20.44
N PHE A 319 0.65 3.81 -20.59
CA PHE A 319 0.42 2.55 -19.90
C PHE A 319 1.29 1.42 -20.47
N ARG A 320 1.84 0.62 -19.57
CA ARG A 320 2.62 -0.60 -19.80
C ARG A 320 1.95 -1.84 -19.20
N ALA A 321 0.93 -1.66 -18.37
CA ALA A 321 0.11 -2.74 -17.84
C ALA A 321 -1.38 -2.40 -17.91
N ILE A 322 -2.20 -3.42 -18.16
CA ILE A 322 -3.66 -3.29 -18.20
C ILE A 322 -4.30 -4.42 -17.42
N THR A 323 -5.24 -4.07 -16.55
CA THR A 323 -6.10 -5.01 -15.83
C THR A 323 -7.56 -4.74 -16.13
N ILE A 324 -8.29 -5.79 -16.49
CA ILE A 324 -9.72 -5.75 -16.74
C ILE A 324 -10.37 -6.77 -15.80
N SER A 325 -11.37 -6.35 -15.03
CA SER A 325 -12.08 -7.20 -14.08
C SER A 325 -13.59 -7.08 -14.20
N ASP A 326 -14.29 -8.21 -14.04
CA ASP A 326 -15.73 -8.27 -13.88
C ASP A 326 -16.53 -7.72 -15.08
N PHE A 327 -16.18 -8.18 -16.28
CA PHE A 327 -16.90 -7.95 -17.53
C PHE A 327 -17.55 -9.25 -18.02
N ALA A 328 -18.84 -9.22 -18.38
CA ALA A 328 -19.55 -10.42 -18.84
C ALA A 328 -19.17 -10.84 -20.27
N SER A 329 -19.60 -12.02 -20.71
CA SER A 329 -19.31 -12.59 -22.05
C SER A 329 -19.79 -11.75 -23.23
N SER A 330 -20.86 -10.97 -23.08
CA SER A 330 -21.42 -10.11 -24.13
C SER A 330 -20.57 -8.88 -24.48
N TYR A 331 -19.37 -8.74 -23.90
CA TYR A 331 -18.52 -7.55 -24.00
C TYR A 331 -17.31 -7.74 -24.95
N GLY A 332 -17.35 -8.75 -25.84
CA GLY A 332 -16.29 -8.98 -26.83
C GLY A 332 -16.00 -7.76 -27.72
N SER A 333 -17.03 -7.00 -28.11
CA SER A 333 -16.88 -5.76 -28.89
C SER A 333 -16.10 -4.67 -28.14
N PHE A 334 -16.34 -4.51 -26.84
CA PHE A 334 -15.60 -3.59 -25.98
C PHE A 334 -14.12 -3.96 -25.95
N LEU A 335 -13.79 -5.25 -25.78
CA LEU A 335 -12.40 -5.73 -25.76
C LEU A 335 -11.70 -5.55 -27.11
N LEU A 336 -12.41 -5.72 -28.22
CA LEU A 336 -11.86 -5.46 -29.56
C LEU A 336 -11.59 -3.97 -29.81
N GLN A 337 -12.51 -3.09 -29.40
CA GLN A 337 -12.28 -1.64 -29.49
C GLN A 337 -11.16 -1.20 -28.56
N LEU A 338 -11.12 -1.75 -27.35
CA LEU A 338 -10.05 -1.55 -26.39
C LEU A 338 -8.70 -1.96 -27.00
N ASP A 339 -8.63 -3.13 -27.63
CA ASP A 339 -7.43 -3.62 -28.33
C ASP A 339 -6.89 -2.61 -29.35
N SER A 340 -7.80 -1.98 -30.11
CA SER A 340 -7.45 -0.97 -31.11
C SER A 340 -6.88 0.32 -30.49
N ALA A 341 -7.28 0.65 -29.25
CA ALA A 341 -6.77 1.80 -28.52
C ALA A 341 -5.47 1.50 -27.76
N ILE A 342 -5.27 0.24 -27.36
CA ILE A 342 -4.11 -0.21 -26.61
C ILE A 342 -2.83 -0.08 -27.46
N GLY A 343 -1.84 0.63 -26.90
CA GLY A 343 -0.53 0.79 -27.51
C GLY A 343 0.28 -0.52 -27.60
N LYS A 344 1.27 -0.56 -28.50
CA LYS A 344 2.19 -1.71 -28.67
C LYS A 344 3.15 -1.95 -27.50
N ASN A 345 3.16 -1.04 -26.52
CA ASN A 345 4.10 -1.01 -25.38
C ASN A 345 3.59 -1.77 -24.15
N ILE A 346 2.43 -2.41 -24.21
CA ILE A 346 1.91 -3.20 -23.08
C ILE A 346 2.79 -4.42 -22.84
N GLU A 347 3.27 -4.51 -21.60
CA GLU A 347 4.08 -5.59 -21.09
C GLU A 347 3.29 -6.56 -20.21
N TYR A 348 2.23 -6.10 -19.52
CA TYR A 348 1.42 -6.95 -18.64
C TYR A 348 -0.06 -6.84 -18.97
N ILE A 349 -0.72 -7.98 -19.07
CA ILE A 349 -2.17 -8.08 -19.25
C ILE A 349 -2.75 -8.92 -18.11
N THR A 350 -3.77 -8.40 -17.45
CA THR A 350 -4.51 -9.08 -16.40
C THR A 350 -5.99 -9.12 -16.76
N LEU A 351 -6.58 -10.31 -16.79
CA LEU A 351 -8.00 -10.53 -16.99
C LEU A 351 -8.56 -11.30 -15.79
N LYS A 352 -9.59 -10.75 -15.13
CA LYS A 352 -10.20 -11.37 -13.94
C LYS A 352 -11.72 -11.48 -14.07
N CYS A 353 -12.26 -12.67 -13.81
CA CYS A 353 -13.70 -12.94 -13.85
C CYS A 353 -14.36 -12.50 -15.17
N ILE A 354 -13.69 -12.78 -16.29
CA ILE A 354 -14.16 -12.42 -17.64
C ILE A 354 -14.51 -13.68 -18.40
N SER A 355 -15.57 -13.61 -19.22
CA SER A 355 -15.81 -14.60 -20.26
C SER A 355 -15.64 -13.95 -21.63
N LEU A 356 -14.96 -14.63 -22.55
CA LEU A 356 -14.65 -14.10 -23.89
C LEU A 356 -14.38 -15.25 -24.87
N SER A 357 -14.45 -14.98 -26.18
CA SER A 357 -14.07 -15.96 -27.21
C SER A 357 -12.55 -16.09 -27.31
N ILE A 358 -12.06 -17.25 -27.73
CA ILE A 358 -10.63 -17.50 -27.94
C ILE A 358 -10.02 -16.49 -28.92
N ASP A 359 -10.76 -16.11 -29.97
CA ASP A 359 -10.28 -15.15 -30.97
C ASP A 359 -10.06 -13.76 -30.38
N THR A 360 -10.95 -13.31 -29.48
CA THR A 360 -10.77 -12.04 -28.77
C THR A 360 -9.51 -12.07 -27.92
N LEU A 361 -9.26 -13.20 -27.25
CA LEU A 361 -8.06 -13.38 -26.43
C LEU A 361 -6.79 -13.37 -27.29
N LYS A 362 -6.81 -14.06 -28.43
CA LYS A 362 -5.70 -14.09 -29.39
C LYS A 362 -5.36 -12.69 -29.88
N ILE A 363 -6.36 -11.89 -30.22
CA ILE A 363 -6.18 -10.50 -30.67
C ILE A 363 -5.49 -9.67 -29.57
N LEU A 364 -6.01 -9.73 -28.34
CA LEU A 364 -5.43 -9.03 -27.19
C LEU A 364 -3.98 -9.45 -26.88
N LEU A 365 -3.66 -10.73 -27.06
CA LEU A 365 -2.35 -11.27 -26.75
C LEU A 365 -1.34 -11.16 -27.89
N ASN A 366 -1.77 -10.83 -29.12
CA ASN A 366 -0.87 -10.62 -30.26
C ASN A 366 -0.07 -9.30 -30.19
N LYS A 367 0.17 -8.77 -28.98
CA LYS A 367 0.94 -7.53 -28.76
C LYS A 367 2.43 -7.84 -28.65
N THR A 368 3.23 -6.88 -29.12
CA THR A 368 4.66 -7.08 -29.38
C THR A 368 5.57 -7.04 -28.16
N MET A 369 5.07 -6.78 -26.94
CA MET A 369 5.92 -6.55 -25.76
C MET A 369 5.47 -7.32 -24.50
N ILE A 370 4.51 -8.23 -24.60
CA ILE A 370 3.97 -8.94 -23.43
C ILE A 370 5.08 -9.77 -22.75
N LYS A 371 5.32 -9.47 -21.48
CA LYS A 371 6.22 -10.16 -20.55
C LYS A 371 5.45 -10.89 -19.46
N GLY A 372 4.24 -10.42 -19.12
CA GLY A 372 3.44 -11.00 -18.03
C GLY A 372 1.98 -11.20 -18.40
N LEU A 373 1.42 -12.33 -17.99
CA LEU A 373 0.02 -12.67 -18.21
C LEU A 373 -0.65 -13.18 -16.92
N VAL A 374 -1.71 -12.51 -16.50
CA VAL A 374 -2.51 -12.89 -15.33
C VAL A 374 -3.93 -13.21 -15.76
N LEU A 375 -4.40 -14.43 -15.49
CA LEU A 375 -5.74 -14.89 -15.87
C LEU A 375 -6.42 -15.51 -14.66
N HIS A 376 -7.46 -14.87 -14.12
CA HIS A 376 -8.21 -15.38 -12.96
C HIS A 376 -9.66 -15.64 -13.36
N ARG A 377 -10.12 -16.89 -13.26
CA ARG A 377 -11.48 -17.33 -13.59
C ARG A 377 -11.94 -16.83 -14.96
N VAL A 378 -11.06 -16.98 -15.95
CA VAL A 378 -11.33 -16.61 -17.34
C VAL A 378 -11.98 -17.79 -18.04
N ASN A 379 -13.25 -17.63 -18.44
CA ASN A 379 -14.04 -18.69 -19.07
C ASN A 379 -14.16 -18.47 -20.57
N THR A 380 -13.62 -19.38 -21.36
CA THR A 380 -13.88 -19.45 -22.80
C THR A 380 -14.85 -20.62 -23.07
N PRO A 381 -15.93 -20.43 -23.87
CA PRO A 381 -16.88 -21.50 -24.19
C PRO A 381 -16.24 -22.66 -24.97
N GLU A 382 -15.15 -22.37 -25.68
CA GLU A 382 -14.22 -23.32 -26.26
C GLU A 382 -13.05 -23.49 -25.27
N SER A 383 -12.57 -24.70 -24.99
CA SER A 383 -11.35 -24.90 -24.18
C SER A 383 -10.19 -24.08 -24.75
N LEU A 384 -9.34 -23.47 -23.91
CA LEU A 384 -8.26 -22.57 -24.34
C LEU A 384 -7.22 -23.30 -25.23
N ASN A 385 -7.53 -23.45 -26.52
CA ASN A 385 -6.61 -23.93 -27.54
C ASN A 385 -5.85 -22.74 -28.12
N PHE A 386 -4.85 -22.33 -27.38
CA PHE A 386 -3.97 -21.23 -27.70
C PHE A 386 -2.87 -21.67 -28.67
N THR A 387 -3.26 -22.11 -29.86
CA THR A 387 -2.29 -22.30 -30.95
C THR A 387 -2.68 -21.56 -32.22
N PRO A 388 -1.73 -20.80 -32.83
CA PRO A 388 -0.60 -20.06 -32.24
C PRO A 388 -0.98 -18.60 -32.00
N ILE A 389 -0.86 -18.11 -30.76
CA ILE A 389 -0.94 -16.68 -30.44
C ILE A 389 0.35 -15.99 -30.90
N GLY A 390 0.59 -15.89 -32.21
CA GLY A 390 1.79 -15.28 -32.76
C GLY A 390 3.10 -16.03 -32.45
N GLU A 391 4.05 -15.98 -33.37
CA GLU A 391 5.30 -16.75 -33.30
C GLU A 391 6.19 -16.37 -32.10
N PHE A 392 6.07 -15.14 -31.59
CA PHE A 392 6.98 -14.56 -30.60
C PHE A 392 6.37 -14.30 -29.21
N PHE A 393 5.10 -14.70 -28.96
CA PHE A 393 4.45 -14.44 -27.67
C PHE A 393 5.18 -15.18 -26.54
N TYR A 394 5.40 -16.48 -26.70
CA TYR A 394 6.01 -17.32 -25.67
C TYR A 394 7.44 -16.88 -25.36
N ASP A 395 8.24 -16.52 -26.38
CA ASP A 395 9.66 -16.16 -26.25
C ASP A 395 9.92 -14.96 -25.32
N ARG A 396 8.90 -14.11 -25.10
CA ARG A 396 8.97 -12.91 -24.25
C ARG A 396 8.32 -13.09 -22.89
N LEU A 397 7.56 -14.16 -22.68
CA LEU A 397 6.77 -14.37 -21.48
C LEU A 397 7.68 -14.77 -20.30
N GLU A 398 7.81 -13.88 -19.33
CA GLU A 398 8.64 -14.03 -18.12
C GLU A 398 7.79 -14.36 -16.87
N TYR A 399 6.51 -13.97 -16.84
CA TYR A 399 5.61 -14.10 -15.69
C TYR A 399 4.23 -14.64 -16.08
N ILE A 400 3.73 -15.65 -15.35
CA ILE A 400 2.33 -16.05 -15.41
C ILE A 400 1.71 -16.14 -14.02
N ASN A 401 0.42 -15.80 -13.91
CA ASN A 401 -0.39 -16.01 -12.72
C ASN A 401 -1.80 -16.45 -13.10
N PHE A 402 -2.05 -17.75 -13.06
CA PHE A 402 -3.31 -18.35 -13.48
C PHE A 402 -4.08 -18.86 -12.26
N TYR A 403 -5.36 -18.51 -12.17
CA TYR A 403 -6.26 -19.02 -11.15
C TYR A 403 -7.56 -19.49 -11.78
N GLY A 404 -7.90 -20.76 -11.63
CA GLY A 404 -9.15 -21.33 -12.15
C GLY A 404 -9.27 -21.19 -13.67
N VAL A 405 -8.15 -21.45 -14.37
CA VAL A 405 -8.07 -21.38 -15.83
C VAL A 405 -7.88 -22.79 -16.37
N SER A 406 -8.67 -23.13 -17.37
CA SER A 406 -8.64 -24.44 -18.02
C SER A 406 -7.89 -24.36 -19.35
N THR A 407 -6.65 -24.84 -19.36
CA THR A 407 -5.78 -24.87 -20.54
C THR A 407 -5.67 -26.29 -21.11
N GLU A 408 -5.54 -26.39 -22.42
CA GLU A 408 -5.27 -27.65 -23.11
C GLU A 408 -3.78 -28.02 -23.05
N ASN A 409 -3.48 -29.31 -23.22
CA ASN A 409 -2.11 -29.84 -23.24
C ASN A 409 -1.19 -29.10 -24.22
N LYS A 410 -1.70 -28.77 -25.42
CA LYS A 410 -0.90 -28.11 -26.45
C LYS A 410 -0.35 -26.75 -25.99
N TRP A 411 -1.10 -26.02 -25.16
CA TRP A 411 -0.63 -24.75 -24.62
C TRP A 411 0.53 -24.94 -23.65
N TRP A 412 0.40 -25.88 -22.71
CA TRP A 412 1.49 -26.19 -21.78
C TRP A 412 2.72 -26.70 -22.51
N ALA A 413 2.55 -27.51 -23.55
CA ALA A 413 3.64 -27.96 -24.40
C ALA A 413 4.40 -26.77 -25.04
N ASP A 414 3.69 -25.84 -25.68
CA ASP A 414 4.32 -24.65 -26.27
C ASP A 414 4.94 -23.73 -25.22
N PHE A 415 4.24 -23.50 -24.10
CA PHE A 415 4.72 -22.70 -22.98
C PHE A 415 6.04 -23.25 -22.44
N PHE A 416 6.05 -24.53 -22.04
CA PHE A 416 7.25 -25.13 -21.48
C PHE A 416 8.38 -25.25 -22.48
N ASN A 417 8.10 -25.45 -23.76
CA ASN A 417 9.15 -25.55 -24.77
C ASN A 417 9.81 -24.20 -25.09
N ARG A 418 9.01 -23.14 -25.28
CA ARG A 418 9.49 -21.87 -25.87
C ARG A 418 9.70 -20.76 -24.85
N ALA A 419 8.89 -20.69 -23.80
CA ALA A 419 8.88 -19.51 -22.94
C ALA A 419 10.13 -19.36 -22.07
N LYS A 420 10.50 -18.11 -21.81
CA LYS A 420 11.63 -17.69 -20.95
C LYS A 420 11.15 -17.27 -19.57
N PHE A 421 10.29 -18.08 -18.97
CA PHE A 421 9.61 -17.77 -17.73
C PHE A 421 10.58 -17.77 -16.53
N LYS A 422 10.45 -16.76 -15.68
CA LYS A 422 11.16 -16.62 -14.40
C LYS A 422 10.25 -16.89 -13.21
N LYS A 423 8.95 -16.60 -13.37
CA LYS A 423 7.96 -16.70 -12.30
C LYS A 423 6.66 -17.34 -12.78
N ILE A 424 6.29 -18.44 -12.15
CA ILE A 424 5.04 -19.17 -12.39
C ILE A 424 4.22 -19.18 -11.11
N ILE A 425 2.96 -18.74 -11.21
CA ILE A 425 1.95 -18.88 -10.17
C ILE A 425 0.73 -19.56 -10.80
N ILE A 426 0.31 -20.70 -10.27
CA ILE A 426 -0.85 -21.43 -10.78
C ILE A 426 -1.70 -21.91 -9.61
N LYS A 427 -3.01 -21.71 -9.70
CA LYS A 427 -3.99 -22.26 -8.78
C LYS A 427 -5.13 -22.89 -9.55
N PHE A 428 -5.27 -24.19 -9.40
CA PHE A 428 -6.29 -24.97 -10.07
C PHE A 428 -7.56 -25.05 -9.22
N ASP A 429 -8.70 -25.16 -9.88
CA ASP A 429 -10.02 -25.32 -9.27
C ASP A 429 -10.77 -26.56 -9.80
N LYS A 430 -10.15 -27.32 -10.71
CA LYS A 430 -10.71 -28.50 -11.37
C LYS A 430 -9.63 -29.57 -11.60
N ASP A 431 -9.97 -30.83 -11.35
CA ASP A 431 -9.03 -31.97 -11.46
C ASP A 431 -8.43 -32.13 -12.87
N TYR A 432 -9.22 -31.97 -13.94
CA TYR A 432 -8.69 -32.16 -15.29
C TYR A 432 -7.62 -31.11 -15.65
N ALA A 433 -7.71 -29.90 -15.07
CA ALA A 433 -6.74 -28.84 -15.34
C ALA A 433 -5.39 -29.17 -14.68
N ASP A 434 -5.43 -29.74 -13.48
CA ASP A 434 -4.23 -30.27 -12.83
C ASP A 434 -3.58 -31.34 -13.72
N LYS A 435 -4.35 -32.35 -14.18
CA LYS A 435 -3.84 -33.44 -15.02
C LYS A 435 -3.21 -32.98 -16.32
N ASN A 436 -3.84 -32.02 -17.00
CA ASN A 436 -3.32 -31.47 -18.26
C ASN A 436 -1.96 -30.78 -18.05
N PHE A 437 -1.86 -29.95 -17.02
CA PHE A 437 -0.61 -29.29 -16.65
C PHE A 437 0.48 -30.32 -16.34
N ILE A 438 0.15 -31.26 -15.45
CA ILE A 438 1.07 -32.29 -14.97
C ILE A 438 1.63 -33.13 -16.13
N THR A 439 0.75 -33.57 -17.05
CA THR A 439 1.12 -34.41 -18.20
C THR A 439 2.18 -33.76 -19.08
N GLU A 440 2.07 -32.45 -19.30
CA GLU A 440 3.02 -31.70 -20.12
C GLU A 440 4.24 -31.24 -19.33
N PHE A 441 4.07 -30.92 -18.05
CA PHE A 441 5.16 -30.59 -17.15
C PHE A 441 6.18 -31.73 -17.06
N TYR A 442 5.74 -32.99 -17.02
CA TYR A 442 6.64 -34.15 -16.99
C TYR A 442 7.63 -34.19 -18.16
N LYS A 443 7.21 -33.69 -19.33
CA LYS A 443 8.03 -33.73 -20.55
C LYS A 443 9.23 -32.80 -20.51
N ILE A 444 9.31 -31.88 -19.54
CA ILE A 444 10.46 -30.98 -19.40
C ILE A 444 11.65 -31.64 -18.69
N SER A 445 11.52 -32.90 -18.25
CA SER A 445 12.46 -33.62 -17.35
C SER A 445 13.94 -33.63 -17.77
N GLU A 446 14.26 -33.19 -18.99
CA GLU A 446 15.62 -33.11 -19.52
C GLU A 446 16.08 -31.68 -19.85
N ILE A 447 15.18 -30.69 -19.81
CA ILE A 447 15.46 -29.32 -20.28
C ILE A 447 15.63 -28.38 -19.10
N ARG A 448 16.84 -27.88 -18.87
CA ARG A 448 17.11 -26.87 -17.85
C ARG A 448 16.36 -25.56 -18.14
N ARG A 449 15.70 -25.01 -17.13
CA ARG A 449 14.94 -23.75 -17.21
C ARG A 449 15.39 -22.77 -16.11
N ASP A 450 15.43 -21.50 -16.45
CA ASP A 450 15.87 -20.39 -15.57
C ASP A 450 14.72 -19.82 -14.74
N VAL A 451 14.04 -20.70 -13.99
CA VAL A 451 12.92 -20.34 -13.12
C VAL A 451 13.44 -19.95 -11.76
N LEU A 452 13.01 -18.80 -11.25
CA LEU A 452 13.37 -18.30 -9.92
C LEU A 452 12.24 -18.54 -8.90
N TYR A 453 10.99 -18.52 -9.36
CA TYR A 453 9.81 -18.62 -8.50
C TYR A 453 8.76 -19.57 -9.09
N PHE A 454 8.38 -20.58 -8.31
CA PHE A 454 7.35 -21.55 -8.69
C PHE A 454 6.36 -21.72 -7.54
N ASP A 455 5.10 -21.34 -7.78
CA ASP A 455 3.97 -21.51 -6.86
C ASP A 455 2.84 -22.22 -7.57
N VAL A 456 2.51 -23.42 -7.09
CA VAL A 456 1.41 -24.22 -7.63
C VAL A 456 0.49 -24.67 -6.51
N ASN A 457 -0.81 -24.50 -6.73
CA ASN A 457 -1.87 -24.92 -5.83
C ASN A 457 -2.81 -25.86 -6.60
N PHE A 458 -2.74 -27.14 -6.26
CA PHE A 458 -3.51 -28.20 -6.89
C PHE A 458 -4.94 -28.27 -6.34
N HIS A 459 -5.89 -28.78 -7.13
CA HIS A 459 -7.24 -29.01 -6.63
C HIS A 459 -7.28 -30.26 -5.73
N CYS A 460 -6.85 -31.40 -6.28
CA CYS A 460 -6.83 -32.71 -5.61
C CYS A 460 -5.83 -33.70 -6.24
N GLU A 461 -4.69 -33.24 -6.76
CA GLU A 461 -3.73 -34.14 -7.42
C GLU A 461 -2.63 -34.71 -6.53
N LYS A 462 -2.16 -35.90 -6.93
CA LYS A 462 -1.02 -36.59 -6.32
C LYS A 462 0.26 -36.23 -7.06
N ILE A 463 1.31 -35.88 -6.32
CA ILE A 463 2.62 -35.59 -6.91
C ILE A 463 3.33 -36.90 -7.26
N SER A 464 3.64 -37.11 -8.55
CA SER A 464 4.40 -38.28 -9.01
C SER A 464 5.91 -38.07 -8.96
N ASN A 465 6.69 -39.13 -9.23
CA ASN A 465 8.14 -39.02 -9.38
C ASN A 465 8.53 -38.18 -10.61
N GLU A 466 7.80 -38.31 -11.72
CA GLU A 466 8.03 -37.57 -12.96
C GLU A 466 7.88 -36.07 -12.73
N PHE A 467 6.90 -35.65 -11.90
CA PHE A 467 6.76 -34.26 -11.46
C PHE A 467 8.04 -33.76 -10.79
N CYS A 468 8.54 -34.56 -9.86
CA CYS A 468 9.74 -34.26 -9.10
C CYS A 468 10.96 -34.16 -10.02
N GLN A 469 11.13 -35.05 -11.01
CA GLN A 469 12.22 -34.95 -11.99
C GLN A 469 12.12 -33.68 -12.84
N ALA A 470 10.92 -33.34 -13.32
CA ALA A 470 10.67 -32.08 -14.03
C ALA A 470 11.02 -30.85 -13.18
N LEU A 471 10.69 -30.85 -11.88
CA LEU A 471 11.00 -29.75 -10.99
C LEU A 471 12.51 -29.55 -10.79
N LYS A 472 13.33 -30.62 -10.83
CA LYS A 472 14.80 -30.52 -10.75
C LYS A 472 15.42 -29.74 -11.90
N CYS A 473 14.71 -29.61 -13.03
CA CYS A 473 15.15 -28.83 -14.17
C CYS A 473 15.15 -27.32 -13.90
N PHE A 474 14.50 -26.86 -12.83
CA PHE A 474 14.48 -25.46 -12.39
C PHE A 474 15.73 -25.16 -11.54
N VAL A 475 16.90 -25.20 -12.16
CA VAL A 475 18.21 -25.17 -11.47
C VAL A 475 18.47 -23.89 -10.67
N ASN A 476 17.81 -22.79 -11.01
CA ASN A 476 17.95 -21.48 -10.35
C ASN A 476 16.79 -21.15 -9.39
N LEU A 477 15.96 -22.14 -9.05
CA LEU A 477 14.78 -21.92 -8.22
C LEU A 477 15.17 -21.41 -6.83
N GLN A 478 14.66 -20.23 -6.47
CA GLN A 478 14.86 -19.60 -5.17
C GLN A 478 13.64 -19.74 -4.27
N THR A 479 12.44 -19.77 -4.87
CA THR A 479 11.17 -19.94 -4.14
C THR A 479 10.35 -21.09 -4.72
N LEU A 480 10.01 -22.05 -3.87
CA LEU A 480 9.12 -23.15 -4.16
C LEU A 480 7.91 -23.12 -3.24
N LYS A 481 6.70 -23.10 -3.81
CA LYS A 481 5.45 -23.29 -3.07
C LYS A 481 4.62 -24.39 -3.72
N LEU A 482 4.38 -25.45 -2.97
CA LEU A 482 3.55 -26.58 -3.36
C LEU A 482 2.35 -26.63 -2.42
N ASN A 483 1.15 -26.34 -2.93
CA ASN A 483 -0.04 -26.20 -2.11
C ASN A 483 -1.14 -27.19 -2.50
N VAL A 484 -1.87 -27.68 -1.48
CA VAL A 484 -3.14 -28.43 -1.58
C VAL A 484 -3.04 -29.70 -2.45
N TYR A 485 -1.94 -30.45 -2.33
CA TYR A 485 -1.75 -31.73 -3.03
C TYR A 485 -1.89 -32.94 -2.10
N ILE A 486 -2.16 -34.10 -2.68
CA ILE A 486 -2.26 -35.39 -1.97
C ILE A 486 -0.86 -36.00 -1.86
N ILE A 487 -0.49 -36.39 -0.64
CA ILE A 487 0.77 -37.07 -0.33
C ILE A 487 0.54 -38.54 -0.02
N ASP A 488 1.37 -39.39 -0.63
CA ASP A 488 1.68 -40.74 -0.13
C ASP A 488 3.16 -40.82 0.28
N TYR A 489 3.58 -41.97 0.83
CA TYR A 489 4.96 -42.18 1.26
C TYR A 489 5.99 -41.97 0.13
N SER A 490 5.68 -42.41 -1.09
CA SER A 490 6.57 -42.34 -2.25
C SER A 490 6.75 -40.90 -2.76
N SER A 491 5.66 -40.13 -2.87
CA SER A 491 5.62 -38.72 -3.23
C SER A 491 6.44 -37.89 -2.25
N ASN A 492 6.32 -38.17 -0.95
CA ASN A 492 7.08 -37.46 0.09
C ASN A 492 8.60 -37.63 -0.11
N ARG A 493 9.05 -38.88 -0.31
CA ARG A 493 10.46 -39.17 -0.59
C ARG A 493 10.98 -38.43 -1.83
N ASN A 494 10.22 -38.44 -2.92
CA ASN A 494 10.61 -37.79 -4.17
C ASN A 494 10.72 -36.27 -4.03
N ILE A 495 9.84 -35.63 -3.26
CA ILE A 495 9.88 -34.19 -3.00
C ILE A 495 11.15 -33.84 -2.21
N ILE A 496 11.51 -34.62 -1.19
CA ILE A 496 12.72 -34.40 -0.39
C ILE A 496 13.97 -34.48 -1.28
N GLU A 497 14.10 -35.55 -2.06
CA GLU A 497 15.23 -35.74 -2.97
C GLU A 497 15.32 -34.60 -4.00
N THR A 498 14.17 -34.06 -4.41
CA THR A 498 14.10 -32.90 -5.30
C THR A 498 14.56 -31.63 -4.62
N VAL A 499 14.07 -31.33 -3.42
CA VAL A 499 14.48 -30.16 -2.65
C VAL A 499 15.98 -30.21 -2.35
N GLU A 500 16.53 -31.36 -1.98
CA GLU A 500 17.98 -31.54 -1.75
C GLU A 500 18.83 -31.24 -2.99
N SER A 501 18.27 -31.39 -4.19
CA SER A 501 18.99 -31.11 -5.44
C SER A 501 18.98 -29.63 -5.84
N LEU A 502 18.06 -28.83 -5.30
CA LEU A 502 17.87 -27.40 -5.65
C LEU A 502 18.79 -26.50 -4.83
N LYS A 503 20.01 -26.29 -5.33
CA LYS A 503 21.10 -25.60 -4.60
C LYS A 503 20.81 -24.12 -4.25
N ASN A 504 19.98 -23.44 -5.04
CA ASN A 504 19.69 -22.01 -4.91
C ASN A 504 18.41 -21.72 -4.09
N LEU A 505 17.78 -22.75 -3.54
CA LEU A 505 16.49 -22.64 -2.89
C LEU A 505 16.62 -21.96 -1.52
N GLU A 506 15.90 -20.86 -1.35
CA GLU A 506 15.89 -20.05 -0.11
C GLU A 506 14.52 -20.07 0.59
N PHE A 507 13.42 -20.23 -0.15
CA PHE A 507 12.06 -20.17 0.36
C PHE A 507 11.28 -21.43 -0.02
N ILE A 508 10.73 -22.13 0.98
CA ILE A 508 9.91 -23.31 0.77
C ILE A 508 8.57 -23.13 1.49
N THR A 509 7.48 -23.39 0.77
CA THR A 509 6.13 -23.57 1.32
C THR A 509 5.58 -24.90 0.85
N ILE A 510 5.14 -25.73 1.79
CA ILE A 510 4.47 -27.00 1.53
C ILE A 510 3.15 -27.01 2.31
N ILE A 511 2.04 -26.97 1.58
CA ILE A 511 0.69 -27.12 2.13
C ILE A 511 0.11 -28.39 1.53
N GLN A 512 -0.30 -29.34 2.35
CA GLN A 512 -0.70 -30.68 1.90
C GLN A 512 -2.06 -31.12 2.42
N ARG A 513 -2.70 -32.02 1.66
CA ARG A 513 -3.87 -32.80 2.08
C ARG A 513 -3.44 -34.26 2.29
N LYS A 514 -3.82 -34.84 3.43
CA LYS A 514 -3.55 -36.26 3.68
C LYS A 514 -4.52 -37.13 2.87
N SER A 515 -4.00 -38.19 2.27
CA SER A 515 -4.79 -39.31 1.76
C SER A 515 -5.58 -39.95 2.92
N VAL A 516 -6.88 -40.18 2.74
CA VAL A 516 -7.77 -40.78 3.75
C VAL A 516 -7.30 -42.19 4.18
N TYR A 517 -6.41 -42.82 3.41
CA TYR A 517 -6.14 -44.26 3.49
C TYR A 517 -4.74 -44.66 3.99
N GLU A 518 -3.83 -43.73 4.30
CA GLU A 518 -2.47 -44.09 4.74
C GLU A 518 -2.10 -43.49 6.11
N VAL A 519 -1.87 -44.38 7.08
CA VAL A 519 -1.33 -44.07 8.41
C VAL A 519 0.16 -44.45 8.40
N SER A 520 1.04 -43.51 8.09
CA SER A 520 2.47 -43.65 8.35
C SER A 520 3.17 -42.30 8.36
N GLU A 521 4.18 -42.19 9.23
CA GLU A 521 5.07 -41.06 9.49
C GLU A 521 5.16 -40.06 8.33
N SER A 522 4.41 -38.97 8.46
CA SER A 522 4.49 -37.87 7.52
C SER A 522 5.77 -37.07 7.79
N HIS A 523 6.43 -36.67 6.71
CA HIS A 523 7.51 -35.69 6.71
C HIS A 523 8.87 -36.21 7.18
N ILE A 524 9.74 -36.52 6.21
CA ILE A 524 11.18 -36.33 6.37
C ILE A 524 11.45 -35.02 5.63
N LEU A 525 12.23 -34.10 6.20
CA LEU A 525 12.70 -32.91 5.48
C LEU A 525 14.13 -33.15 4.99
N PRO A 526 14.63 -32.33 4.06
CA PRO A 526 15.99 -32.46 3.52
C PRO A 526 17.02 -32.68 4.63
N SER A 527 17.66 -33.85 4.63
CA SER A 527 18.67 -34.18 5.62
C SER A 527 19.98 -33.45 5.34
N LYS A 528 20.19 -32.97 4.12
CA LYS A 528 21.41 -32.27 3.70
C LYS A 528 21.37 -30.77 4.02
N LYS A 529 22.56 -30.20 4.20
CA LYS A 529 22.76 -28.76 4.35
C LYS A 529 22.25 -28.02 3.12
N SER A 530 21.35 -27.07 3.33
CA SER A 530 20.83 -26.17 2.30
C SER A 530 20.88 -24.71 2.78
N ASN A 531 20.66 -23.77 1.86
CA ASN A 531 20.62 -22.33 2.15
C ASN A 531 19.19 -21.83 2.41
N ILE A 532 18.27 -22.70 2.85
CA ILE A 532 16.89 -22.33 3.14
C ILE A 532 16.88 -21.29 4.27
N LYS A 533 16.20 -20.18 4.02
CA LYS A 533 15.97 -19.08 4.98
C LYS A 533 14.54 -19.13 5.51
N TYR A 534 13.57 -19.44 4.65
CA TYR A 534 12.16 -19.48 4.99
C TYR A 534 11.55 -20.87 4.80
N LEU A 535 10.90 -21.38 5.85
CA LEU A 535 10.18 -22.64 5.82
C LEU A 535 8.73 -22.45 6.27
N HIS A 536 7.77 -22.82 5.42
CA HIS A 536 6.36 -22.91 5.77
C HIS A 536 5.81 -24.31 5.50
N LEU A 537 5.27 -24.95 6.53
CA LEU A 537 4.65 -26.27 6.46
C LEU A 537 3.21 -26.21 7.00
N GLU A 538 2.25 -26.70 6.25
CA GLU A 538 0.84 -26.76 6.67
C GLU A 538 0.20 -28.10 6.29
N ASN A 539 -0.59 -28.65 7.20
CA ASN A 539 -1.40 -29.84 6.96
C ASN A 539 -2.90 -29.53 7.08
N ILE A 540 -3.66 -29.75 6.00
CA ILE A 540 -5.07 -29.33 5.94
C ILE A 540 -5.99 -30.25 6.78
N HIS A 541 -5.73 -31.56 6.77
CA HIS A 541 -6.65 -32.59 7.29
C HIS A 541 -6.04 -33.51 8.37
N SER A 542 -4.76 -33.37 8.71
CA SER A 542 -4.11 -34.26 9.68
C SER A 542 -3.40 -33.50 10.79
N THR A 543 -3.31 -34.14 11.96
CA THR A 543 -2.55 -33.71 13.14
C THR A 543 -1.29 -34.55 13.33
N ASP A 544 -0.74 -35.10 12.25
CA ASP A 544 0.38 -36.03 12.32
C ASP A 544 1.68 -35.33 12.78
N LYS A 545 2.59 -36.16 13.30
CA LYS A 545 3.94 -35.76 13.70
C LYS A 545 4.77 -35.50 12.45
N TYR A 546 5.47 -34.37 12.41
CA TYR A 546 6.59 -34.17 11.49
C TYR A 546 7.83 -34.83 12.10
N MET A 547 8.67 -35.51 11.31
CA MET A 547 9.96 -36.02 11.76
C MET A 547 11.09 -35.15 11.21
N TYR A 548 11.63 -34.25 12.03
CA TYR A 548 12.70 -33.32 11.62
C TYR A 548 14.13 -33.87 11.87
N ARG A 549 14.41 -35.16 11.63
CA ARG A 549 15.72 -35.75 11.95
C ARG A 549 16.89 -34.93 11.36
N ASN A 550 17.64 -34.25 12.22
CA ASN A 550 18.79 -33.39 11.91
C ASN A 550 18.51 -32.22 10.94
N PHE A 551 17.24 -31.93 10.61
CA PHE A 551 16.91 -30.91 9.61
C PHE A 551 17.36 -29.52 10.07
N PHE A 552 16.98 -29.12 11.29
CA PHE A 552 17.28 -27.79 11.80
C PHE A 552 18.79 -27.61 12.05
N GLN A 553 19.48 -28.66 12.52
CA GLN A 553 20.93 -28.66 12.69
C GLN A 553 21.68 -28.39 11.37
N ASN A 554 21.17 -28.95 10.27
CA ASN A 554 21.79 -28.85 8.96
C ASN A 554 21.41 -27.55 8.20
N ASN A 555 20.36 -26.84 8.64
CA ASN A 555 19.83 -25.65 7.96
C ASN A 555 19.90 -24.39 8.85
N ARG A 556 21.12 -24.04 9.28
CA ARG A 556 21.38 -22.89 10.17
C ARG A 556 21.08 -21.51 9.55
N SER A 557 20.84 -21.43 8.25
CA SER A 557 20.44 -20.20 7.55
C SER A 557 18.97 -19.81 7.78
N LEU A 558 18.18 -20.69 8.40
CA LEU A 558 16.77 -20.43 8.70
C LEU A 558 16.61 -19.17 9.56
N ASN A 559 15.84 -18.22 9.04
CA ASN A 559 15.44 -17.02 9.77
C ASN A 559 13.94 -16.98 10.07
N LYS A 560 13.10 -17.62 9.24
CA LYS A 560 11.65 -17.67 9.46
C LYS A 560 11.09 -19.08 9.32
N ILE A 561 10.33 -19.50 10.34
CA ILE A 561 9.65 -20.79 10.39
C ILE A 561 8.16 -20.57 10.65
N VAL A 562 7.33 -21.15 9.78
CA VAL A 562 5.88 -21.19 9.92
C VAL A 562 5.43 -22.65 9.89
N GLN A 563 4.70 -23.08 10.90
CA GLN A 563 4.07 -24.39 10.93
C GLN A 563 2.61 -24.27 11.32
N VAL A 564 1.74 -24.91 10.55
CA VAL A 564 0.29 -24.85 10.74
C VAL A 564 -0.30 -26.25 10.83
N LYS A 565 -1.08 -26.49 11.89
CA LYS A 565 -1.71 -27.79 12.19
C LYS A 565 -0.68 -28.93 12.27
N SER A 566 0.48 -28.66 12.86
CA SER A 566 1.55 -29.63 13.07
C SER A 566 1.57 -30.19 14.50
N ARG A 567 2.17 -31.38 14.67
CA ARG A 567 2.61 -31.91 15.96
C ARG A 567 4.15 -31.87 15.98
N ILE A 568 4.70 -31.11 16.93
CA ILE A 568 6.14 -30.92 17.17
C ILE A 568 6.49 -31.60 18.51
N SER A 569 7.61 -32.31 18.57
CA SER A 569 8.17 -32.87 19.82
C SER A 569 9.06 -31.86 20.55
N GLN A 570 9.37 -32.13 21.81
CA GLN A 570 10.27 -31.26 22.59
C GLN A 570 11.65 -31.10 21.95
N TYR A 571 12.23 -32.20 21.45
CA TYR A 571 13.55 -32.19 20.81
C TYR A 571 13.59 -31.25 19.59
N GLU A 572 12.55 -31.31 18.76
CA GLU A 572 12.47 -30.49 17.55
C GLU A 572 12.32 -29.01 17.89
N LEU A 573 11.58 -28.72 18.96
CA LEU A 573 11.49 -27.37 19.51
C LEU A 573 12.85 -26.86 20.02
N GLU A 574 13.60 -27.71 20.73
CA GLU A 574 14.97 -27.39 21.17
C GLU A 574 15.89 -27.06 19.99
N GLU A 575 15.84 -27.84 18.92
CA GLU A 575 16.61 -27.53 17.71
C GLU A 575 16.19 -26.21 17.05
N ILE A 576 14.89 -25.91 16.97
CA ILE A 576 14.38 -24.64 16.45
C ILE A 576 14.94 -23.47 17.26
N PHE A 577 14.85 -23.55 18.58
CA PHE A 577 15.37 -22.49 19.47
C PHE A 577 16.90 -22.46 19.57
N ALA A 578 17.60 -23.46 19.02
CA ALA A 578 19.05 -23.46 18.86
C ALA A 578 19.50 -22.71 17.59
N LEU A 579 18.59 -22.34 16.68
CA LEU A 579 18.92 -21.61 15.44
C LEU A 579 19.38 -20.17 15.72
N GLU A 580 20.62 -19.87 15.34
CA GLU A 580 21.27 -18.58 15.59
C GLU A 580 20.67 -17.40 14.81
N ASN A 581 20.06 -17.68 13.65
CA ASN A 581 19.52 -16.68 12.71
C ASN A 581 18.00 -16.54 12.76
N LEU A 582 17.31 -17.31 13.59
CA LEU A 582 15.85 -17.29 13.69
C LEU A 582 15.35 -15.94 14.22
N ASP A 583 14.64 -15.20 13.36
CA ASP A 583 14.02 -13.91 13.67
C ASP A 583 12.50 -14.02 13.86
N SER A 584 11.85 -15.00 13.22
CA SER A 584 10.41 -15.14 13.17
C SER A 584 9.98 -16.59 13.30
N LEU A 585 9.16 -16.87 14.32
CA LEU A 585 8.61 -18.20 14.58
C LEU A 585 7.08 -18.11 14.68
N SER A 586 6.37 -18.87 13.85
CA SER A 586 4.92 -18.96 13.86
C SER A 586 4.47 -20.42 13.94
N LEU A 587 3.81 -20.81 15.03
CA LEU A 587 3.36 -22.17 15.27
C LEU A 587 1.85 -22.20 15.56
N THR A 588 1.09 -22.94 14.76
CA THR A 588 -0.33 -23.24 15.03
C THR A 588 -0.46 -24.71 15.38
N LEU A 589 -0.55 -25.02 16.67
CA LEU A 589 -0.48 -26.37 17.22
C LEU A 589 -1.84 -26.81 17.75
N ASN A 590 -2.44 -27.84 17.14
CA ASN A 590 -3.70 -28.41 17.63
C ASN A 590 -3.49 -29.34 18.83
N TYR A 591 -2.40 -30.12 18.83
CA TYR A 591 -2.06 -31.06 19.90
C TYR A 591 -0.54 -31.12 20.08
N PHE A 592 -0.08 -31.15 21.33
CA PHE A 592 1.32 -31.46 21.62
C PHE A 592 1.52 -32.96 21.65
N GLY A 593 2.67 -33.44 21.17
CA GLY A 593 3.00 -34.84 21.34
C GLY A 593 3.33 -35.15 22.79
N TYR A 594 2.55 -36.02 23.43
CA TYR A 594 2.93 -36.61 24.70
C TYR A 594 4.19 -37.47 24.50
N ASP A 595 5.36 -36.84 24.59
CA ASP A 595 6.60 -37.53 24.94
C ASP A 595 6.76 -37.33 26.46
N THR A 596 6.93 -38.45 27.16
CA THR A 596 6.92 -38.58 28.62
C THR A 596 7.96 -37.69 29.32
N CYS A 597 7.48 -36.90 30.31
CA CYS A 597 8.22 -36.13 31.32
C CYS A 597 9.01 -34.86 30.88
N PRO A 598 8.90 -33.75 31.63
CA PRO A 598 9.57 -32.49 31.32
C PRO A 598 11.03 -32.53 31.79
N SER A 599 11.95 -32.88 30.90
CA SER A 599 13.31 -32.36 31.05
C SER A 599 13.26 -30.86 30.77
N LYS A 600 13.87 -30.04 31.64
CA LYS A 600 13.98 -28.60 31.39
C LYS A 600 14.67 -28.40 30.04
N MET A 601 14.06 -27.65 29.14
CA MET A 601 14.68 -27.17 27.92
C MET A 601 15.93 -26.36 28.30
N GLN A 602 17.11 -26.98 28.21
CA GLN A 602 18.30 -26.50 28.91
C GLN A 602 18.91 -25.27 28.24
N ASN A 603 18.76 -25.09 26.92
CA ASN A 603 19.40 -24.00 26.17
C ASN A 603 18.46 -23.43 25.11
N ILE A 604 17.78 -22.31 25.42
CA ILE A 604 17.22 -21.43 24.38
C ILE A 604 18.36 -20.50 23.95
N MET A 605 18.99 -20.79 22.81
CA MET A 605 20.11 -19.98 22.28
C MET A 605 19.60 -18.80 21.43
N SER A 606 18.38 -18.91 20.88
CA SER A 606 17.79 -17.90 20.00
C SER A 606 17.15 -16.75 20.79
N THR A 607 17.96 -15.93 21.45
CA THR A 607 17.50 -14.68 22.10
C THR A 607 17.07 -13.62 21.09
N LYS A 608 17.41 -13.80 19.80
CA LYS A 608 17.20 -12.85 18.71
C LYS A 608 15.81 -12.86 18.08
N ILE A 609 14.91 -13.75 18.49
CA ILE A 609 13.56 -13.81 17.92
C ILE A 609 12.86 -12.46 18.11
N VAL A 610 12.47 -11.86 16.99
CA VAL A 610 11.79 -10.57 16.90
C VAL A 610 10.28 -10.75 16.85
N CYS A 611 9.82 -11.81 16.18
CA CYS A 611 8.40 -12.11 15.99
C CYS A 611 8.09 -13.54 16.47
N LEU A 612 7.19 -13.66 17.45
CA LEU A 612 6.69 -14.94 17.94
C LEU A 612 5.16 -14.98 17.81
N ASN A 613 4.65 -15.91 17.04
CA ASN A 613 3.22 -16.19 16.89
C ASN A 613 2.93 -17.64 17.30
N LEU A 614 2.10 -17.83 18.32
CA LEU A 614 1.63 -19.14 18.74
C LEU A 614 0.11 -19.16 18.69
N SER A 615 -0.46 -20.26 18.22
CA SER A 615 -1.90 -20.46 18.26
C SER A 615 -2.31 -21.90 18.44
N GLY A 616 -3.50 -22.10 18.98
CA GLY A 616 -4.06 -23.40 19.29
C GLY A 616 -3.61 -23.97 20.64
N ASN A 617 -4.49 -24.78 21.25
CA ASN A 617 -4.31 -25.31 22.61
C ASN A 617 -3.09 -26.23 22.75
N GLY A 618 -2.55 -26.74 21.64
CA GLY A 618 -1.32 -27.48 21.61
C GLY A 618 -0.09 -26.66 22.03
N SER A 619 -0.17 -25.34 22.17
CA SER A 619 0.93 -24.49 22.66
C SER A 619 1.07 -24.42 24.18
N LYS A 620 0.07 -24.86 24.96
CA LYS A 620 0.05 -24.73 26.42
C LYS A 620 1.30 -25.27 27.13
N PHE A 621 1.89 -26.33 26.60
CA PHE A 621 3.09 -26.95 27.18
C PHE A 621 4.29 -25.97 27.25
N LEU A 622 4.35 -24.96 26.36
CA LEU A 622 5.42 -23.95 26.31
C LEU A 622 5.49 -23.09 27.58
N GLU A 623 4.40 -23.03 28.34
CA GLU A 623 4.35 -22.36 29.65
C GLU A 623 5.41 -22.92 30.61
N HIS A 624 5.63 -24.24 30.60
CA HIS A 624 6.57 -24.93 31.49
C HIS A 624 8.04 -24.61 31.18
N PHE A 625 8.35 -24.05 30.02
CA PHE A 625 9.72 -23.74 29.59
C PHE A 625 10.15 -22.31 29.90
N GLY A 626 9.25 -21.46 30.40
CA GLY A 626 9.54 -20.08 30.77
C GLY A 626 10.03 -19.25 29.59
N ILE A 627 9.50 -19.51 28.38
CA ILE A 627 10.06 -18.98 27.14
C ILE A 627 10.07 -17.45 27.06
N LEU A 628 9.01 -16.80 27.57
CA LEU A 628 8.89 -15.35 27.59
C LEU A 628 10.00 -14.65 28.39
N GLY A 629 10.50 -15.30 29.44
CA GLY A 629 11.59 -14.76 30.26
C GLY A 629 12.95 -14.86 29.57
N LYS A 630 13.09 -15.74 28.57
CA LYS A 630 14.35 -16.02 27.88
C LYS A 630 14.54 -15.21 26.58
N LEU A 631 13.46 -14.74 25.96
CA LEU A 631 13.51 -13.97 24.71
C LEU A 631 13.61 -12.47 25.01
N ASP A 632 14.71 -11.80 24.60
CA ASP A 632 14.96 -10.39 24.93
C ASP A 632 14.87 -9.42 23.74
N CYS A 633 14.68 -9.93 22.51
CA CYS A 633 14.60 -9.14 21.29
C CYS A 633 13.17 -9.00 20.70
N LEU A 634 12.13 -9.48 21.40
CA LEU A 634 10.76 -9.48 20.89
C LEU A 634 10.25 -8.06 20.61
N GLN A 635 9.71 -7.89 19.39
CA GLN A 635 8.99 -6.69 18.95
C GLN A 635 7.52 -7.01 18.63
N TYR A 636 7.23 -8.25 18.22
CA TYR A 636 5.89 -8.70 17.87
C TYR A 636 5.60 -10.02 18.59
N LEU A 637 4.54 -10.02 19.39
CA LEU A 637 4.08 -11.20 20.11
C LEU A 637 2.61 -11.44 19.83
N LYS A 638 2.25 -12.63 19.35
CA LYS A 638 0.86 -13.04 19.12
C LYS A 638 0.60 -14.41 19.74
N PHE A 639 -0.38 -14.47 20.63
CA PHE A 639 -0.94 -15.71 21.17
C PHE A 639 -2.43 -15.74 20.84
N SER A 640 -2.92 -16.87 20.33
CA SER A 640 -4.34 -17.03 19.98
C SER A 640 -4.84 -18.42 20.35
N ASP A 641 -5.80 -18.51 21.27
CA ASP A 641 -6.39 -19.80 21.70
C ASP A 641 -5.33 -20.81 22.19
N CYS A 642 -4.32 -20.34 22.92
CA CYS A 642 -3.19 -21.17 23.38
C CYS A 642 -3.45 -21.92 24.69
N GLY A 643 -4.47 -21.54 25.46
CA GLY A 643 -4.80 -22.16 26.75
C GLY A 643 -3.78 -21.95 27.87
N PHE A 644 -2.91 -20.94 27.78
CA PHE A 644 -1.97 -20.54 28.84
C PHE A 644 -2.72 -20.14 30.13
N LYS A 645 -2.11 -20.41 31.29
CA LYS A 645 -2.64 -19.94 32.58
C LYS A 645 -2.53 -18.42 32.71
N GLU A 646 -3.42 -17.88 33.53
CA GLU A 646 -3.36 -16.50 33.98
C GLU A 646 -2.01 -16.16 34.66
N GLY A 647 -1.56 -14.92 34.48
CA GLY A 647 -0.25 -14.44 34.93
C GLY A 647 0.92 -14.82 34.02
N PHE A 648 0.71 -15.52 32.91
CA PHE A 648 1.77 -15.92 31.98
C PHE A 648 2.53 -14.72 31.40
N LEU A 649 1.83 -13.62 31.06
CA LEU A 649 2.43 -12.43 30.46
C LEU A 649 3.29 -11.62 31.44
N LYS A 650 3.18 -11.87 32.75
CA LYS A 650 4.08 -11.31 33.76
C LYS A 650 5.55 -11.68 33.50
N ASN A 651 5.78 -12.80 32.82
CA ASN A 651 7.11 -13.34 32.57
C ASN A 651 7.78 -12.77 31.31
N ILE A 652 7.19 -11.78 30.63
CA ILE A 652 7.86 -11.09 29.51
C ILE A 652 9.19 -10.51 30.00
N ASN A 653 10.28 -10.83 29.29
CA ASN A 653 11.61 -10.32 29.62
C ASN A 653 11.64 -8.78 29.64
N GLU A 654 12.22 -8.20 30.69
CA GLU A 654 12.22 -6.76 30.91
C GLU A 654 12.93 -5.97 29.80
N LYS A 655 13.90 -6.58 29.10
CA LYS A 655 14.57 -5.97 27.93
C LYS A 655 13.63 -5.74 26.75
N CYS A 656 12.50 -6.46 26.68
CA CYS A 656 11.48 -6.25 25.66
C CYS A 656 10.67 -4.96 25.89
N SER A 657 10.73 -4.36 27.08
CA SER A 657 9.95 -3.15 27.43
C SER A 657 10.14 -2.00 26.43
N LEU A 658 11.37 -1.79 25.97
CA LEU A 658 11.75 -0.73 25.01
C LEU A 658 11.68 -1.16 23.54
N ARG A 659 11.21 -2.39 23.25
CA ARG A 659 11.25 -2.98 21.91
C ARG A 659 9.90 -3.49 21.44
N MET A 660 9.04 -3.96 22.34
CA MET A 660 7.74 -4.53 22.01
C MET A 660 6.85 -3.46 21.36
N LEU A 661 6.55 -3.64 20.06
CA LEU A 661 5.69 -2.76 19.28
C LEU A 661 4.25 -3.29 19.23
N SER A 662 4.07 -4.60 19.20
CA SER A 662 2.75 -5.23 19.12
C SER A 662 2.61 -6.44 20.03
N LEU A 663 1.52 -6.46 20.81
CA LEU A 663 1.14 -7.57 21.67
C LEU A 663 -0.30 -7.97 21.41
N PHE A 664 -0.50 -9.18 20.87
CA PHE A 664 -1.80 -9.77 20.62
C PHE A 664 -1.96 -11.00 21.51
N TYR A 665 -2.98 -10.99 22.35
CA TYR A 665 -3.37 -12.11 23.20
C TYR A 665 -4.86 -12.35 23.00
N ILE A 666 -5.23 -13.28 22.14
CA ILE A 666 -6.58 -13.42 21.58
C ILE A 666 -7.20 -14.73 22.10
N ARG A 667 -8.50 -14.70 22.45
CA ARG A 667 -9.22 -15.89 22.94
C ARG A 667 -8.54 -16.59 24.13
N GLY A 668 -8.03 -15.82 25.09
CA GLY A 668 -7.39 -16.33 26.31
C GLY A 668 -8.04 -15.81 27.60
N SER A 669 -7.45 -16.13 28.75
CA SER A 669 -7.80 -15.51 30.04
C SER A 669 -6.67 -14.61 30.53
N LEU A 670 -7.00 -13.46 31.09
CA LEU A 670 -6.06 -12.46 31.62
C LEU A 670 -6.45 -12.11 33.05
N ASP A 671 -5.47 -12.02 33.95
CA ASP A 671 -5.65 -11.53 35.31
C ASP A 671 -4.87 -10.23 35.59
N ILE A 672 -4.81 -9.82 36.86
CA ILE A 672 -4.06 -8.62 37.26
C ILE A 672 -2.54 -8.77 37.06
N PHE A 673 -1.99 -9.98 37.19
CA PHE A 673 -0.56 -10.21 37.02
C PHE A 673 -0.14 -10.09 35.55
N ASP A 674 -1.00 -10.53 34.63
CA ASP A 674 -0.80 -10.29 33.20
C ASP A 674 -0.76 -8.79 32.90
N PHE A 675 -1.68 -8.01 33.48
CA PHE A 675 -1.69 -6.55 33.33
C PHE A 675 -0.41 -5.90 33.86
N GLU A 676 0.12 -6.35 35.00
CA GLU A 676 1.41 -5.88 35.51
C GLU A 676 2.58 -6.17 34.55
N GLY A 677 2.55 -7.29 33.82
CA GLY A 677 3.48 -7.56 32.74
C GLY A 677 3.35 -6.57 31.56
N ILE A 678 2.12 -6.37 31.09
CA ILE A 678 1.82 -5.49 29.94
C ILE A 678 2.14 -4.03 30.25
N LYS A 679 1.85 -3.54 31.47
CA LYS A 679 2.11 -2.15 31.91
C LYS A 679 3.56 -1.72 31.73
N LYS A 680 4.51 -2.65 31.85
CA LYS A 680 5.95 -2.40 31.73
C LYS A 680 6.41 -2.07 30.32
N LEU A 681 5.63 -2.37 29.29
CA LEU A 681 5.99 -2.12 27.89
C LEU A 681 5.92 -0.61 27.58
N GLU A 682 7.00 0.02 27.14
CA GLU A 682 7.05 1.47 26.93
C GLU A 682 6.71 1.85 25.49
N CYS A 683 7.15 1.03 24.54
CA CYS A 683 7.06 1.31 23.10
C CYS A 683 5.83 0.68 22.40
N LEU A 684 4.90 0.10 23.16
CA LEU A 684 3.76 -0.63 22.60
C LEU A 684 2.86 0.27 21.75
N GLU A 685 2.83 0.02 20.43
CA GLU A 685 1.99 0.75 19.49
C GLU A 685 0.65 0.05 19.23
N SER A 686 0.58 -1.27 19.45
CA SER A 686 -0.58 -2.10 19.09
C SER A 686 -0.90 -3.14 20.17
N LEU A 687 -2.09 -3.08 20.75
CA LEU A 687 -2.57 -4.04 21.75
C LEU A 687 -3.86 -4.70 21.25
N ASN A 688 -3.90 -6.03 21.23
CA ASN A 688 -5.11 -6.78 20.93
C ASN A 688 -5.38 -7.80 22.02
N ILE A 689 -6.46 -7.63 22.78
CA ILE A 689 -6.94 -8.61 23.76
C ILE A 689 -8.36 -9.09 23.43
N SER A 690 -8.70 -9.09 22.13
CA SER A 690 -10.05 -9.43 21.67
C SER A 690 -10.43 -10.87 22.06
N ARG A 691 -11.70 -11.06 22.42
CA ARG A 691 -12.28 -12.33 22.87
C ARG A 691 -11.61 -12.90 24.14
N CYS A 692 -10.88 -12.09 24.90
CA CYS A 692 -10.34 -12.51 26.20
C CYS A 692 -11.34 -12.41 27.33
N LYS A 693 -11.22 -13.34 28.29
CA LYS A 693 -11.92 -13.27 29.58
C LYS A 693 -11.01 -12.58 30.60
N LEU A 694 -11.50 -11.51 31.22
CA LEU A 694 -10.82 -10.84 32.33
C LEU A 694 -11.22 -11.55 33.64
N LEU A 695 -10.24 -12.03 34.41
CA LEU A 695 -10.42 -12.79 35.64
C LEU A 695 -10.12 -11.91 36.85
N ASN A 696 -11.16 -11.61 37.64
CA ASN A 696 -11.05 -10.78 38.86
C ASN A 696 -10.35 -9.42 38.63
N CYS A 697 -10.39 -8.92 37.40
CA CYS A 697 -9.82 -7.64 37.01
C CYS A 697 -10.71 -6.94 35.98
N SER A 698 -10.48 -5.64 35.78
CA SER A 698 -11.17 -4.81 34.80
C SER A 698 -10.16 -4.03 33.96
N PHE A 699 -10.50 -3.71 32.72
CA PHE A 699 -9.54 -3.16 31.76
C PHE A 699 -8.90 -1.84 32.25
N HIS A 700 -9.64 -0.98 32.96
CA HIS A 700 -9.13 0.26 33.56
C HIS A 700 -7.95 0.03 34.51
N GLN A 701 -7.83 -1.15 35.15
CA GLN A 701 -6.71 -1.46 36.03
C GLN A 701 -5.39 -1.63 35.28
N LEU A 702 -5.43 -1.96 33.97
CA LEU A 702 -4.24 -1.92 33.12
C LEU A 702 -3.65 -0.50 33.02
N PHE A 703 -4.46 0.54 33.24
CA PHE A 703 -4.05 1.93 33.07
C PHE A 703 -3.37 2.55 34.28
N GLU A 704 -3.55 1.95 35.46
CA GLU A 704 -2.83 2.40 36.66
C GLU A 704 -1.34 2.15 36.45
N ASN A 705 -0.62 3.19 36.02
CA ASN A 705 0.82 3.22 35.75
C ASN A 705 1.30 2.52 34.45
N CYS A 706 0.48 2.44 33.39
CA CYS A 706 0.98 1.93 32.11
C CYS A 706 1.95 2.91 31.43
N LYS A 707 3.04 2.39 30.87
CA LYS A 707 4.09 3.20 30.25
C LYS A 707 3.83 3.54 28.77
N PHE A 708 3.01 2.76 28.08
CA PHE A 708 2.72 2.92 26.65
C PHE A 708 1.56 3.87 26.30
N VAL A 709 1.06 4.69 27.24
CA VAL A 709 -0.08 5.61 26.99
C VAL A 709 0.16 6.54 25.80
N LYS A 710 1.41 7.00 25.63
CA LYS A 710 1.80 7.94 24.58
C LYS A 710 2.18 7.24 23.27
N SER A 711 2.47 5.95 23.27
CA SER A 711 2.90 5.19 22.09
C SER A 711 1.74 4.44 21.42
N LEU A 712 0.70 4.05 22.17
CA LEU A 712 -0.39 3.25 21.65
C LEU A 712 -1.17 3.97 20.53
N ARG A 713 -1.28 3.28 19.39
CA ARG A 713 -1.97 3.74 18.18
C ARG A 713 -3.14 2.85 17.79
N ARG A 714 -3.11 1.57 18.17
CA ARG A 714 -4.10 0.57 17.80
C ARG A 714 -4.52 -0.24 19.03
N LEU A 715 -5.82 -0.31 19.27
CA LEU A 715 -6.39 -1.03 20.42
C LEU A 715 -7.59 -1.88 19.98
N TYR A 716 -7.52 -3.17 20.24
CA TYR A 716 -8.55 -4.12 19.86
C TYR A 716 -9.09 -4.87 21.07
N LEU A 717 -10.36 -4.63 21.39
CA LEU A 717 -11.06 -5.12 22.57
C LEU A 717 -12.41 -5.77 22.21
N SER A 718 -12.57 -6.25 20.97
CA SER A 718 -13.83 -6.87 20.55
C SER A 718 -14.12 -8.12 21.40
N HIS A 719 -15.35 -8.24 21.87
CA HIS A 719 -15.85 -9.31 22.74
C HIS A 719 -15.12 -9.41 24.10
N VAL A 720 -14.56 -8.31 24.59
CA VAL A 720 -14.12 -8.17 25.99
C VAL A 720 -15.26 -7.54 26.79
N SER A 721 -15.53 -8.04 27.99
CA SER A 721 -16.51 -7.41 28.90
C SER A 721 -15.92 -6.12 29.45
N LEU A 722 -16.53 -4.99 29.12
CA LEU A 722 -16.06 -3.65 29.51
C LEU A 722 -17.15 -2.94 30.33
N ASN A 723 -16.74 -2.05 31.23
CA ASN A 723 -17.62 -1.17 31.99
C ASN A 723 -17.39 0.32 31.62
N GLU A 724 -18.18 1.24 32.19
CA GLU A 724 -18.06 2.68 31.87
C GLU A 724 -16.71 3.28 32.26
N GLN A 725 -16.09 2.81 33.35
CA GLN A 725 -14.75 3.27 33.76
C GLN A 725 -13.69 2.87 32.72
N ASP A 726 -13.82 1.69 32.12
CA ASP A 726 -12.92 1.22 31.06
C ASP A 726 -12.98 2.14 29.82
N LEU A 727 -14.20 2.61 29.45
CA LEU A 727 -14.38 3.58 28.36
C LEU A 727 -13.79 4.95 28.70
N GLN A 728 -13.93 5.40 29.94
CA GLN A 728 -13.36 6.67 30.38
C GLN A 728 -11.84 6.70 30.23
N CYS A 729 -11.16 5.58 30.50
CA CYS A 729 -9.72 5.47 30.38
C CYS A 729 -9.20 5.61 28.94
N LEU A 730 -10.02 5.31 27.91
CA LEU A 730 -9.62 5.43 26.50
C LEU A 730 -9.20 6.85 26.11
N LYS A 731 -9.78 7.89 26.74
CA LYS A 731 -9.43 9.30 26.51
C LYS A 731 -7.97 9.63 26.78
N ARG A 732 -7.26 8.79 27.55
CA ARG A 732 -5.85 9.02 27.90
C ARG A 732 -4.90 8.66 26.75
N PHE A 733 -5.32 7.82 25.79
CA PHE A 733 -4.51 7.44 24.63
C PHE A 733 -4.54 8.53 23.54
N ILE A 734 -3.74 9.57 23.74
CA ILE A 734 -3.69 10.75 22.86
C ILE A 734 -3.30 10.45 21.40
N ASN A 735 -2.67 9.30 21.14
CA ASN A 735 -2.19 8.89 19.82
C ASN A 735 -3.00 7.72 19.23
N LEU A 736 -4.10 7.33 19.86
CA LEU A 736 -4.96 6.24 19.40
C LEU A 736 -5.65 6.63 18.08
N LYS A 737 -5.42 5.81 17.05
CA LYS A 737 -5.95 6.00 15.69
C LYS A 737 -6.92 4.90 15.29
N GLU A 738 -6.75 3.69 15.82
CA GLU A 738 -7.57 2.53 15.48
C GLU A 738 -8.13 1.90 16.76
N LEU A 739 -9.44 1.67 16.78
CA LEU A 739 -10.15 1.12 17.93
C LEU A 739 -11.17 0.08 17.51
N SER A 740 -11.22 -1.05 18.22
CA SER A 740 -12.24 -2.08 18.07
C SER A 740 -12.91 -2.36 19.40
N LEU A 741 -14.23 -2.17 19.44
CA LEU A 741 -15.07 -2.32 20.63
C LEU A 741 -16.39 -3.03 20.30
N ASN A 742 -16.94 -3.68 21.31
CA ASN A 742 -18.31 -4.18 21.31
C ASN A 742 -19.25 -3.09 21.83
N LEU A 743 -20.24 -2.71 21.01
CA LEU A 743 -21.18 -1.63 21.33
C LEU A 743 -22.48 -2.11 21.99
N ASP A 744 -22.74 -3.42 21.95
CA ASP A 744 -23.94 -4.05 22.49
C ASP A 744 -24.07 -3.92 24.02
N GLN A 745 -22.97 -3.63 24.71
CA GLN A 745 -22.91 -3.51 26.17
C GLN A 745 -23.08 -2.08 26.70
N PHE A 746 -23.20 -1.08 25.83
CA PHE A 746 -23.19 0.33 26.23
C PHE A 746 -24.30 1.14 25.58
N ASP A 747 -24.78 2.17 26.30
CA ASP A 747 -25.62 3.20 25.71
C ASP A 747 -24.83 4.03 24.68
N LEU A 748 -25.39 4.21 23.48
CA LEU A 748 -24.72 4.86 22.35
C LEU A 748 -24.32 6.33 22.64
N PRO A 749 -25.17 7.15 23.29
CA PRO A 749 -24.77 8.45 23.84
C PRO A 749 -23.53 8.41 24.73
N THR A 750 -23.44 7.43 25.62
CA THR A 750 -22.29 7.24 26.52
C THR A 750 -21.02 6.93 25.71
N VAL A 751 -21.09 6.00 24.76
CA VAL A 751 -19.97 5.69 23.86
C VAL A 751 -19.56 6.92 23.05
N HIS A 752 -20.52 7.65 22.49
CA HIS A 752 -20.27 8.87 21.72
C HIS A 752 -19.52 9.91 22.56
N TYR A 753 -19.93 10.16 23.80
CA TYR A 753 -19.25 11.08 24.72
C TYR A 753 -17.78 10.70 24.98
N TYR A 754 -17.47 9.40 25.02
CA TYR A 754 -16.09 8.96 25.23
C TYR A 754 -15.24 8.99 23.97
N LEU A 755 -15.80 8.66 22.81
CA LEU A 755 -15.07 8.59 21.54
C LEU A 755 -14.83 9.95 20.87
N ILE A 756 -15.68 10.97 21.08
CA ILE A 756 -15.50 12.33 20.52
C ILE A 756 -14.10 12.90 20.84
N ALA A 757 -13.57 12.58 22.02
CA ALA A 757 -12.31 13.13 22.52
C ALA A 757 -11.06 12.43 21.94
N ILE A 758 -11.23 11.36 21.15
CA ILE A 758 -10.14 10.52 20.68
C ILE A 758 -9.88 10.82 19.19
N PRO A 759 -8.61 11.02 18.75
CA PRO A 759 -8.26 11.31 17.36
C PRO A 759 -8.29 10.06 16.46
N LEU A 760 -9.42 9.36 16.44
CA LEU A 760 -9.61 8.15 15.66
C LEU A 760 -9.55 8.43 14.16
N LYS A 761 -9.02 7.44 13.42
CA LYS A 761 -9.06 7.36 11.96
C LYS A 761 -9.82 6.14 11.49
N LEU A 762 -9.80 5.06 12.27
CA LEU A 762 -10.46 3.81 11.97
C LEU A 762 -11.21 3.30 13.21
N TYR A 763 -12.46 2.92 13.00
CA TYR A 763 -13.28 2.24 13.98
C TYR A 763 -13.72 0.89 13.43
N ILE A 764 -13.46 -0.19 14.17
CA ILE A 764 -13.84 -1.55 13.78
C ILE A 764 -14.98 -2.00 14.67
N SER A 765 -16.10 -2.31 14.04
CA SER A 765 -17.30 -2.75 14.73
C SER A 765 -17.46 -4.25 14.54
N SER A 766 -17.61 -4.97 15.65
CA SER A 766 -18.04 -6.38 15.72
C SER A 766 -19.57 -6.53 15.67
N PHE A 767 -20.30 -5.44 15.43
CA PHE A 767 -21.76 -5.41 15.52
C PHE A 767 -22.44 -6.09 14.31
N VAL A 768 -23.44 -6.91 14.60
CA VAL A 768 -24.39 -7.48 13.65
C VAL A 768 -25.56 -6.54 13.57
N ALA A 769 -25.79 -5.94 12.41
CA ALA A 769 -26.86 -4.97 12.22
C ALA A 769 -28.24 -5.53 12.66
N LYS A 770 -28.77 -5.01 13.76
CA LYS A 770 -30.19 -4.64 13.83
C LYS A 770 -30.28 -3.14 13.50
N LYS A 771 -31.29 -2.76 12.71
CA LYS A 771 -31.57 -1.38 12.27
C LYS A 771 -32.00 -0.51 13.46
N GLU A 772 -31.10 -0.18 14.36
CA GLU A 772 -31.38 0.77 15.43
C GLU A 772 -30.99 2.18 14.97
N GLU A 773 -31.96 3.09 15.03
CA GLU A 773 -31.82 4.50 14.60
C GLU A 773 -30.63 5.21 15.28
N GLY A 774 -30.32 4.83 16.54
CA GLY A 774 -29.17 5.35 17.27
C GLY A 774 -27.82 4.98 16.64
N PHE A 775 -27.69 3.78 16.07
CA PHE A 775 -26.44 3.34 15.46
C PHE A 775 -26.18 4.05 14.13
N GLU A 776 -27.23 4.35 13.35
CA GLU A 776 -27.08 5.15 12.13
C GLU A 776 -26.61 6.56 12.44
N LYS A 777 -27.19 7.21 13.46
CA LYS A 777 -26.73 8.53 13.91
C LYS A 777 -25.26 8.51 14.35
N PHE A 778 -24.85 7.44 15.04
CA PHE A 778 -23.44 7.24 15.42
C PHE A 778 -22.51 7.01 14.21
N ARG A 779 -22.95 6.23 13.21
CA ARG A 779 -22.21 6.04 11.95
C ARG A 779 -22.07 7.33 11.16
N GLU A 780 -23.13 8.11 11.04
CA GLU A 780 -23.11 9.42 10.40
C GLU A 780 -22.15 10.38 11.09
N TYR A 781 -22.14 10.39 12.43
CA TYR A 781 -21.17 11.16 13.22
C TYR A 781 -19.73 10.76 12.88
N LEU A 782 -19.39 9.47 12.94
CA LEU A 782 -18.04 8.98 12.64
C LEU A 782 -17.60 9.36 11.21
N ARG A 783 -18.51 9.20 10.23
CA ARG A 783 -18.28 9.63 8.84
C ARG A 783 -18.05 11.13 8.72
N SER A 784 -18.82 11.95 9.44
CA SER A 784 -18.63 13.42 9.45
C SER A 784 -17.25 13.84 9.95
N LYS A 785 -16.60 12.99 10.76
CA LYS A 785 -15.24 13.15 11.28
C LYS A 785 -14.15 12.50 10.41
N ASN A 786 -14.50 11.96 9.24
CA ASN A 786 -13.62 11.16 8.37
C ASN A 786 -13.02 9.92 9.07
N ILE A 787 -13.77 9.31 9.98
CA ILE A 787 -13.38 8.06 10.62
C ILE A 787 -13.93 6.92 9.76
N ASN A 788 -13.03 6.09 9.22
CA ASN A 788 -13.43 4.91 8.47
C ASN A 788 -14.06 3.89 9.41
N ILE A 789 -15.15 3.27 8.98
CA ILE A 789 -15.84 2.23 9.75
C ILE A 789 -15.73 0.93 8.97
N ILE A 790 -15.19 -0.09 9.61
CA ILE A 790 -15.15 -1.45 9.05
C ILE A 790 -16.04 -2.33 9.92
N SER A 791 -17.10 -2.89 9.33
CA SER A 791 -17.85 -4.00 9.91
C SER A 791 -17.24 -5.29 9.41
N ARG A 792 -16.51 -6.02 10.26
CA ARG A 792 -15.90 -7.29 9.89
C ARG A 792 -16.14 -8.33 10.97
N TYR A 793 -16.65 -9.48 10.54
CA TYR A 793 -16.92 -10.61 11.42
C TYR A 793 -15.64 -11.32 11.86
N ASP A 794 -14.64 -11.49 10.99
CA ASP A 794 -13.43 -12.26 11.34
C ASP A 794 -12.22 -11.91 10.44
N CYS A 795 -11.48 -10.84 10.72
CA CYS A 795 -10.23 -10.54 10.02
C CYS A 795 -9.20 -9.91 10.96
N PHE A 796 -8.75 -10.65 11.96
CA PHE A 796 -7.51 -10.36 12.70
C PHE A 796 -6.50 -11.51 12.66
N GLU A 797 -6.77 -12.57 11.90
CA GLU A 797 -5.97 -13.80 11.98
C GLU A 797 -4.75 -13.80 11.02
N ASP A 798 -4.76 -13.13 9.86
CA ASP A 798 -3.77 -13.44 8.78
C ASP A 798 -2.93 -12.30 8.18
N LYS A 799 -2.57 -11.24 8.93
CA LYS A 799 -1.54 -10.29 8.45
C LYS A 799 -0.43 -10.07 9.47
N PHE A 800 0.48 -11.04 9.58
CA PHE A 800 1.89 -10.86 9.97
C PHE A 800 2.77 -11.95 9.34
#